data_AF-A0A1I8ASP2-F1
#
_entry.id   AF-A0A1I8ASP2-F1
#
_cell.length_a   1.000
_cell.length_b   1.000
_cell.length_c   1.000
_cell.angle_alpha   90.00
_cell.angle_beta   90.00
_cell.angle_gamma   90.00
#
_symmetry.space_group_name_H-M   'P 1'
#
loop_
_entity.id
_entity.type
_entity.pdbx_description
1 polymer ?
#
loop_
_entity_poly.entity_id
_entity_poly.type
_entity_poly.pdbx_seq_one_letter_code
_entity_poly.pdbx_strand_id
1 'polypeptide(L)'
;MFWASDELHLDEGYDFSMIHSCTPRMGMDNLSNTTASSAGMAFDPRNLEIKTKSIEKTLVPLVSQITTLVNIKENFLANGRPKSEKVIRAALKVGSAVEAAIERFVAVGETIADENSDIQPEMYDACHEARLAGSAIANLCGSIAEEDIHGMQPYPSSTGFDKSVLLRATRQLLSSVTRVLLLADRVLVKNILRAEDKIAYSLTKLEGTANFTDFVKIFTEFGGEMVDLAHRSGDRQHDLKSDKRRAQMAVARSSLERQTMLLLTSSKTLLRHPDDQAALQCRDAVFYQIRLSLQLISLCVTDGVMISDNNRYATAQPNDEPIDLGMQLTASAAIRQLMEMLEMVRMTSTVGSVVRERLVSALDSLCEMTQDFTDSAYTPHHHREQILDFLEECRFEMSNLIQPEQDQCESLRGEGIEVTVERLNRRLKDLRKQLQIVAMDQISDVFRSNDDQTILSSIKACSISGDIDGVEKYLEKFREHSEHIQEVCRLLHHISLNDTLHIHTGHSERTLRALAPLTLLAGRTFCIHPSSRIARENLEVFCDTWAHNVNEISRLAKESDAAASGRIAAEKQAYMSLPRPGVSSMAATNMVASMSGGSDMFSSVMSSSSSACMFPNECVCPSASSHVARSLSNLRLNSPAQQRKANSAFSIVRQGSEPPTLRMPPPPADRRDPKPPEPYRRLDSIFQQPVEAPPVPRHSEEQVIIMRQSEREKSRSPVSKRMMDEEQQNFTYRMSLILDDLQHETAF
;
A
#
# COMPACT_ATOMS: atom_id res chain seq x y z
N MET A 1 -26.61 -19.48 -65.05
CA MET A 1 -25.68 -20.55 -65.44
C MET A 1 -24.30 -19.93 -65.49
N PHE A 2 -23.30 -20.29 -64.68
CA PHE A 2 -23.26 -21.21 -63.53
C PHE A 2 -21.93 -20.89 -62.77
N TRP A 3 -21.97 -20.39 -61.52
CA TRP A 3 -20.86 -20.36 -60.53
C TRP A 3 -19.53 -19.66 -60.92
N ALA A 4 -18.55 -19.42 -60.03
CA ALA A 4 -18.51 -18.91 -58.65
C ALA A 4 -17.02 -18.77 -58.26
N SER A 5 -16.67 -17.81 -57.39
CA SER A 5 -15.59 -17.86 -56.37
C SER A 5 -15.22 -16.44 -55.94
N ASP A 6 -15.62 -16.06 -54.72
CA ASP A 6 -15.23 -14.80 -54.09
C ASP A 6 -13.99 -15.01 -53.20
N GLU A 7 -12.97 -14.17 -53.37
CA GLU A 7 -11.99 -13.86 -52.32
C GLU A 7 -12.13 -12.37 -52.01
N LEU A 8 -12.73 -12.05 -50.85
CA LEU A 8 -12.88 -10.69 -50.37
C LEU A 8 -11.83 -10.41 -49.29
N HIS A 9 -10.88 -9.55 -49.63
CA HIS A 9 -10.06 -8.85 -48.64
C HIS A 9 -10.97 -8.04 -47.70
N LEU A 10 -10.77 -8.19 -46.40
CA LEU A 10 -11.18 -7.22 -45.39
C LEU A 10 -9.91 -6.64 -44.78
N ASP A 11 -9.72 -5.35 -44.99
CA ASP A 11 -8.61 -4.53 -44.51
C ASP A 11 -9.22 -3.39 -43.69
N GLU A 12 -9.26 -3.54 -42.36
CA GLU A 12 -9.71 -2.49 -41.43
C GLU A 12 -8.77 -2.41 -40.21
N GLY A 13 -7.96 -1.34 -40.19
CA GLY A 13 -7.85 -0.46 -39.01
C GLY A 13 -7.37 -1.03 -37.66
N TYR A 14 -6.23 -1.71 -37.60
CA TYR A 14 -5.54 -1.97 -36.32
C TYR A 14 -4.47 -0.92 -36.00
N ASP A 15 -4.77 0.03 -35.10
CA ASP A 15 -3.76 0.91 -34.52
C ASP A 15 -3.27 0.37 -33.15
N PHE A 16 -2.23 -0.47 -33.21
CA PHE A 16 -1.52 -1.02 -32.03
C PHE A 16 -0.25 -0.21 -31.67
N SER A 17 -0.25 1.11 -31.91
CA SER A 17 0.94 1.97 -31.78
C SER A 17 1.53 2.13 -30.36
N MET A 18 0.87 1.63 -29.30
CA MET A 18 1.39 1.70 -27.92
C MET A 18 2.27 0.52 -27.44
N ILE A 19 2.55 -0.51 -28.27
CA ILE A 19 3.38 -1.68 -27.85
C ILE A 19 4.59 -1.94 -28.79
N HIS A 20 4.98 -0.99 -29.66
CA HIS A 20 6.10 -1.17 -30.59
C HIS A 20 7.19 -0.08 -30.51
N SER A 21 8.21 -0.32 -29.69
CA SER A 21 9.51 0.37 -29.79
C SER A 21 10.68 -0.38 -29.12
N CYS A 22 10.98 -1.60 -29.58
CA CYS A 22 12.15 -2.37 -29.14
C CYS A 22 13.08 -2.74 -30.32
N THR A 23 14.07 -1.89 -30.62
CA THR A 23 15.48 -2.20 -30.99
C THR A 23 16.20 -0.95 -31.56
N PRO A 24 17.52 -0.79 -31.35
CA PRO A 24 18.18 0.51 -31.56
C PRO A 24 18.79 0.70 -32.95
N ARG A 25 18.81 1.95 -33.42
CA ARG A 25 19.64 2.40 -34.55
C ARG A 25 20.54 3.54 -34.06
N MET A 26 21.87 3.37 -34.15
CA MET A 26 22.80 4.40 -33.70
C MET A 26 22.65 5.70 -34.50
N GLY A 27 22.48 6.80 -33.78
CA GLY A 27 22.64 8.17 -34.27
C GLY A 27 23.32 8.98 -33.18
N MET A 28 24.50 9.51 -33.46
CA MET A 28 25.19 10.44 -32.57
C MET A 28 24.48 11.80 -32.68
N ASP A 29 24.19 12.47 -31.56
CA ASP A 29 24.57 13.87 -31.35
C ASP A 29 24.31 14.35 -29.92
N ASN A 30 24.97 15.45 -29.55
CA ASN A 30 25.22 15.88 -28.17
C ASN A 30 24.06 16.64 -27.50
N LEU A 31 23.87 16.46 -26.18
CA LEU A 31 23.91 17.62 -25.25
C LEU A 31 24.12 17.28 -23.76
N SER A 32 24.91 18.13 -23.09
CA SER A 32 24.97 18.39 -21.63
C SER A 32 25.23 17.24 -20.65
N ASN A 33 26.51 17.10 -20.26
CA ASN A 33 26.95 16.35 -19.08
C ASN A 33 26.37 16.93 -17.77
N THR A 34 25.67 16.10 -17.00
CA THR A 34 25.61 16.24 -15.54
C THR A 34 26.42 15.11 -14.94
N THR A 35 27.56 15.43 -14.34
CA THR A 35 28.52 14.44 -13.83
C THR A 35 27.93 13.65 -12.66
N ALA A 36 27.73 12.35 -12.85
CA ALA A 36 27.39 11.43 -11.77
C ALA A 36 28.57 11.28 -10.80
N SER A 37 28.51 11.98 -9.67
CA SER A 37 29.35 11.69 -8.51
C SER A 37 28.68 10.59 -7.68
N SER A 38 29.45 9.58 -7.27
CA SER A 38 28.97 8.52 -6.38
C SER A 38 28.71 9.08 -4.98
N ALA A 39 27.53 9.66 -4.78
CA ALA A 39 27.06 10.14 -3.49
C ALA A 39 26.73 8.95 -2.59
N GLY A 40 27.75 8.37 -1.96
CA GLY A 40 27.55 7.54 -0.78
C GLY A 40 26.68 8.32 0.21
N MET A 41 25.68 7.66 0.82
CA MET A 41 24.68 8.31 1.67
C MET A 41 25.36 9.00 2.87
N ALA A 42 25.76 10.26 2.72
CA ALA A 42 26.35 11.05 3.78
C ALA A 42 25.29 11.29 4.88
N PHE A 43 25.55 10.79 6.08
CA PHE A 43 24.70 11.03 7.23
C PHE A 43 24.83 12.51 7.65
N ASP A 44 23.73 13.26 7.63
CA ASP A 44 23.71 14.59 8.28
C ASP A 44 23.33 14.42 9.76
N PRO A 45 24.27 14.54 10.71
CA PRO A 45 23.98 14.41 12.13
C PRO A 45 23.09 15.53 12.69
N ARG A 46 22.76 16.56 11.90
CA ARG A 46 21.88 17.67 12.31
C ARG A 46 20.41 17.42 12.01
N ASN A 47 20.08 16.46 11.14
CA ASN A 47 18.70 16.16 10.73
C ASN A 47 18.25 14.78 11.23
N LEU A 48 18.14 14.64 12.56
CA LEU A 48 17.76 13.39 13.26
C LEU A 48 16.24 13.09 13.15
N GLU A 49 15.71 13.01 11.92
CA GLU A 49 14.29 12.78 11.68
C GLU A 49 13.90 11.30 11.96
N ILE A 50 13.08 11.09 12.99
CA ILE A 50 12.66 9.75 13.43
C ILE A 50 11.46 9.27 12.58
N LYS A 51 11.73 8.43 11.59
CA LYS A 51 10.75 7.92 10.60
C LYS A 51 10.08 6.60 10.97
N THR A 52 10.56 5.92 12.02
CA THR A 52 10.06 4.61 12.46
C THR A 52 9.53 4.64 13.89
N LYS A 53 8.45 3.88 14.12
CA LYS A 53 7.77 3.74 15.41
C LYS A 53 8.66 3.05 16.45
N SER A 54 9.54 2.15 16.03
CA SER A 54 10.45 1.45 16.94
C SER A 54 11.51 2.40 17.52
N ILE A 55 12.15 3.23 16.71
CA ILE A 55 13.12 4.22 17.20
C ILE A 55 12.43 5.21 18.16
N GLU A 56 11.26 5.71 17.78
CA GLU A 56 10.44 6.57 18.64
C GLU A 56 10.11 5.90 19.99
N LYS A 57 9.65 4.65 19.97
CA LYS A 57 9.34 3.90 21.19
C LYS A 57 10.56 3.64 22.08
N THR A 58 11.73 3.34 21.50
CA THR A 58 12.98 3.17 22.28
C THR A 58 13.46 4.49 22.89
N LEU A 59 13.22 5.61 22.22
CA LEU A 59 13.60 6.94 22.73
C LEU A 59 12.64 7.49 23.80
N VAL A 60 11.33 7.16 23.78
CA VAL A 60 10.35 7.67 24.76
C VAL A 60 10.75 7.42 26.23
N PRO A 61 11.15 6.20 26.67
CA PRO A 61 11.62 5.96 28.04
C PRO A 61 12.84 6.81 28.41
N LEU A 62 13.79 6.96 27.48
CA LEU A 62 14.98 7.77 27.70
C LEU A 62 14.62 9.25 27.85
N VAL A 63 13.82 9.81 26.94
CA VAL A 63 13.32 11.20 27.03
C VAL A 63 12.54 11.44 28.33
N SER A 64 11.76 10.46 28.79
CA SER A 64 11.03 10.52 30.06
C SER A 64 11.96 10.52 31.28
N GLN A 65 12.96 9.62 31.32
CA GLN A 65 13.97 9.58 32.38
C GLN A 65 14.83 10.85 32.41
N ILE A 66 15.19 11.36 31.23
CA ILE A 66 15.89 12.63 31.00
C ILE A 66 15.08 13.81 31.55
N THR A 67 13.81 13.91 31.16
CA THR A 67 12.91 14.97 31.62
C THR A 67 12.70 14.89 33.13
N THR A 68 12.59 13.66 33.67
CA THR A 68 12.50 13.40 35.10
C THR A 68 13.76 13.87 35.83
N LEU A 69 14.96 13.51 35.37
CA LEU A 69 16.25 13.97 35.93
C LEU A 69 16.37 15.51 35.92
N VAL A 70 15.97 16.16 34.84
CA VAL A 70 15.99 17.62 34.70
C VAL A 70 15.00 18.28 35.67
N ASN A 71 13.75 17.80 35.73
CA ASN A 71 12.69 18.36 36.58
C ASN A 71 12.92 18.08 38.08
N ILE A 72 13.51 16.92 38.41
CA ILE A 72 14.06 16.60 39.73
C ILE A 72 15.06 17.70 40.09
N LYS A 73 16.08 17.95 39.28
CA LYS A 73 17.11 18.97 39.55
C LYS A 73 16.57 20.40 39.58
N GLU A 74 15.55 20.72 38.78
CA GLU A 74 14.89 22.02 38.79
C GLU A 74 14.19 22.30 40.13
N ASN A 75 13.49 21.32 40.70
CA ASN A 75 12.93 21.41 42.04
C ASN A 75 13.99 21.51 43.16
N PHE A 76 15.21 20.99 42.94
CA PHE A 76 16.34 21.14 43.88
C PHE A 76 17.05 22.49 43.81
N LEU A 77 16.95 23.22 42.69
CA LEU A 77 17.55 24.54 42.54
C LEU A 77 16.58 25.67 42.88
N ALA A 78 15.28 25.51 42.62
CA ALA A 78 14.27 26.54 42.88
C ALA A 78 13.92 26.70 44.37
N ASN A 79 14.06 25.65 45.18
CA ASN A 79 13.79 25.67 46.62
C ASN A 79 15.10 25.55 47.40
N GLY A 80 15.63 26.66 47.91
CA GLY A 80 16.87 26.72 48.71
C GLY A 80 16.77 26.09 50.11
N ARG A 81 16.22 24.87 50.21
CA ARG A 81 16.15 24.07 51.44
C ARG A 81 17.30 23.06 51.49
N PRO A 82 17.80 22.69 52.68
CA PRO A 82 18.90 21.74 52.83
C PRO A 82 18.57 20.39 52.17
N LYS A 83 19.58 19.83 51.48
CA LYS A 83 19.45 18.58 50.73
C LYS A 83 19.10 17.44 51.69
N SER A 84 18.15 16.59 51.32
CA SER A 84 17.85 15.37 52.08
C SER A 84 18.69 14.20 51.57
N GLU A 85 19.38 13.49 52.47
CA GLU A 85 20.21 12.31 52.17
C GLU A 85 19.48 11.22 51.36
N LYS A 86 18.14 11.16 51.43
CA LYS A 86 17.30 10.28 50.62
C LYS A 86 17.29 10.65 49.13
N VAL A 87 17.35 11.96 48.82
CA VAL A 87 17.35 12.49 47.45
C VAL A 87 18.71 12.25 46.80
N ILE A 88 19.81 12.55 47.51
CA ILE A 88 21.17 12.36 46.98
C ILE A 88 21.38 10.90 46.57
N ARG A 89 20.98 9.94 47.44
CA ARG A 89 20.97 8.52 47.10
C ARG A 89 20.08 8.16 45.91
N ALA A 90 18.94 8.84 45.72
CA ALA A 90 18.10 8.63 44.54
C ALA A 90 18.80 9.13 43.25
N ALA A 91 19.43 10.32 43.28
CA ALA A 91 20.16 10.87 42.14
C ALA A 91 21.35 9.98 41.72
N LEU A 92 22.17 9.54 42.69
CA LEU A 92 23.26 8.59 42.46
C LEU A 92 22.76 7.27 41.83
N LYS A 93 21.68 6.72 42.36
CA LYS A 93 21.08 5.48 41.85
C LYS A 93 20.59 5.63 40.40
N VAL A 94 20.02 6.78 40.04
CA VAL A 94 19.59 7.02 38.64
C VAL A 94 20.81 7.23 37.73
N GLY A 95 21.82 7.98 38.14
CA GLY A 95 23.05 8.18 37.36
C GLY A 95 23.74 6.85 37.00
N SER A 96 23.97 5.99 38.00
CA SER A 96 24.53 4.65 37.81
C SER A 96 23.62 3.72 36.98
N ALA A 97 22.30 3.82 37.14
CA ALA A 97 21.36 3.04 36.32
C ALA A 97 21.36 3.47 34.85
N VAL A 98 21.53 4.76 34.57
CA VAL A 98 21.68 5.30 33.20
C VAL A 98 22.99 4.79 32.60
N GLU A 99 24.13 4.95 33.28
CA GLU A 99 25.43 4.46 32.79
C GLU A 99 25.39 2.96 32.47
N ALA A 100 24.90 2.13 33.39
CA ALA A 100 24.76 0.69 33.16
C ALA A 100 23.77 0.31 32.05
N ALA A 101 22.76 1.15 31.75
CA ALA A 101 21.86 0.95 30.63
C ALA A 101 22.51 1.31 29.29
N ILE A 102 23.28 2.39 29.26
CA ILE A 102 24.02 2.83 28.06
C ILE A 102 25.14 1.85 27.74
N GLU A 103 25.84 1.29 28.73
CA GLU A 103 26.83 0.21 28.53
C GLU A 103 26.24 -1.00 27.78
N ARG A 104 25.05 -1.48 28.20
CA ARG A 104 24.35 -2.58 27.51
C ARG A 104 23.88 -2.20 26.11
N PHE A 105 23.41 -0.97 25.93
CA PHE A 105 22.97 -0.46 24.63
C PHE A 105 24.13 -0.35 23.64
N VAL A 106 25.26 0.20 24.09
CA VAL A 106 26.48 0.35 23.31
C VAL A 106 27.05 -1.01 22.91
N ALA A 107 27.09 -1.99 23.81
CA ALA A 107 27.58 -3.34 23.48
C ALA A 107 26.81 -3.98 22.29
N VAL A 108 25.49 -3.77 22.18
CA VAL A 108 24.72 -4.26 21.02
C VAL A 108 25.04 -3.45 19.75
N GLY A 109 25.24 -2.13 19.87
CA GLY A 109 25.70 -1.30 18.75
C GLY A 109 27.08 -1.69 18.23
N GLU A 110 28.00 -2.07 19.13
CA GLU A 110 29.34 -2.57 18.81
C GLU A 110 29.27 -3.93 18.08
N THR A 111 28.43 -4.87 18.54
CA THR A 111 28.17 -6.13 17.80
C THR A 111 27.61 -5.88 16.40
N ILE A 112 26.67 -4.94 16.24
CA ILE A 112 26.12 -4.57 14.92
C ILE A 112 27.20 -3.95 14.02
N ALA A 113 28.14 -3.20 14.60
CA ALA A 113 29.28 -2.62 13.89
C ALA A 113 30.20 -3.72 13.32
N ASP A 114 30.53 -4.74 14.13
CA ASP A 114 31.39 -5.86 13.73
C ASP A 114 30.80 -6.71 12.58
N GLU A 115 29.46 -6.84 12.53
CA GLU A 115 28.77 -7.53 11.43
C GLU A 115 28.62 -6.68 10.15
N ASN A 116 28.85 -5.35 10.21
CA ASN A 116 28.56 -4.42 9.11
C ASN A 116 29.70 -3.40 8.90
N SER A 117 30.79 -3.86 8.27
CA SER A 117 32.01 -3.09 8.01
C SER A 117 31.82 -1.73 7.34
N ASP A 118 30.73 -1.55 6.59
CA ASP A 118 30.36 -0.33 5.88
C ASP A 118 29.79 0.79 6.77
N ILE A 119 29.23 0.45 7.93
CA ILE A 119 28.80 1.42 8.96
C ILE A 119 29.66 1.38 10.23
N GLN A 120 30.58 0.41 10.33
CA GLN A 120 31.38 0.13 11.53
C GLN A 120 32.04 1.39 12.12
N PRO A 121 32.69 2.29 11.35
CA PRO A 121 33.30 3.50 11.91
C PRO A 121 32.26 4.47 12.49
N GLU A 122 31.19 4.77 11.73
CA GLU A 122 30.11 5.67 12.17
C GLU A 122 29.40 5.16 13.42
N MET A 123 29.27 3.83 13.55
CA MET A 123 28.63 3.16 14.67
C MET A 123 29.50 3.19 15.93
N TYR A 124 30.80 2.86 15.82
CA TYR A 124 31.71 2.98 16.96
C TYR A 124 31.83 4.41 17.47
N ASP A 125 31.90 5.42 16.59
CA ASP A 125 31.89 6.84 16.99
C ASP A 125 30.63 7.18 17.80
N ALA A 126 29.45 6.80 17.31
CA ALA A 126 28.17 7.07 17.98
C ALA A 126 28.05 6.33 19.33
N CYS A 127 28.55 5.10 19.39
CA CYS A 127 28.66 4.29 20.60
C CYS A 127 29.61 4.92 21.63
N HIS A 128 30.77 5.41 21.19
CA HIS A 128 31.73 6.10 22.04
C HIS A 128 31.16 7.42 22.60
N GLU A 129 30.52 8.23 21.76
CA GLU A 129 29.80 9.45 22.18
C GLU A 129 28.72 9.16 23.24
N ALA A 130 27.95 8.07 23.06
CA ALA A 130 26.93 7.67 24.03
C ALA A 130 27.54 7.25 25.36
N ARG A 131 28.61 6.45 25.33
CA ARG A 131 29.37 5.99 26.50
C ARG A 131 29.91 7.18 27.32
N LEU A 132 30.55 8.14 26.65
CA LEU A 132 31.04 9.37 27.28
C LEU A 132 29.91 10.21 27.90
N ALA A 133 28.79 10.37 27.20
CA ALA A 133 27.66 11.14 27.71
C ALA A 133 26.97 10.46 28.90
N GLY A 134 26.86 9.13 28.90
CA GLY A 134 26.34 8.32 30.01
C GLY A 134 27.19 8.48 31.27
N SER A 135 28.52 8.31 31.14
CA SER A 135 29.43 8.47 32.28
C SER A 135 29.51 9.92 32.76
N ALA A 136 29.42 10.92 31.87
CA ALA A 136 29.33 12.33 32.27
C ALA A 136 28.08 12.59 33.15
N ILE A 137 26.93 12.00 32.85
CA ILE A 137 25.73 12.10 33.68
C ILE A 137 25.93 11.41 35.04
N ALA A 138 26.52 10.21 35.07
CA ALA A 138 26.81 9.50 36.31
C ALA A 138 27.76 10.29 37.23
N ASN A 139 28.85 10.84 36.69
CA ASN A 139 29.80 11.69 37.41
C ASN A 139 29.15 12.99 37.92
N LEU A 140 28.29 13.64 37.12
CA LEU A 140 27.50 14.81 37.55
C LEU A 140 26.45 14.48 38.60
N CYS A 141 25.98 13.23 38.70
CA CYS A 141 25.18 12.75 39.84
C CYS A 141 26.07 12.45 41.06
N GLY A 142 27.32 12.00 40.83
CA GLY A 142 28.37 11.77 41.82
C GLY A 142 28.68 13.02 42.64
N SER A 143 29.14 14.09 42.00
CA SER A 143 29.61 15.30 42.71
C SER A 143 28.50 16.05 43.47
N ILE A 144 27.21 15.80 43.17
CA ILE A 144 26.09 16.32 43.98
C ILE A 144 26.13 15.76 45.42
N ALA A 145 26.67 14.55 45.60
CA ALA A 145 26.80 13.90 46.90
C ALA A 145 28.01 14.34 47.70
N GLU A 146 29.09 14.78 47.04
CA GLU A 146 30.35 15.16 47.69
C GLU A 146 30.30 16.54 48.34
N GLU A 147 29.51 17.48 47.78
CA GLU A 147 29.28 18.83 48.34
C GLU A 147 28.77 18.82 49.79
N ASP A 148 28.08 17.76 50.23
CA ASP A 148 27.49 17.68 51.59
C ASP A 148 28.43 17.06 52.63
N ILE A 149 29.55 16.43 52.20
CA ILE A 149 30.45 15.71 53.12
C ILE A 149 31.45 16.67 53.78
N HIS A 150 31.79 17.78 53.13
CA HIS A 150 32.76 18.77 53.63
C HIS A 150 32.05 20.05 54.11
N GLY A 151 31.41 19.97 55.29
CA GLY A 151 30.66 21.09 55.92
C GLY A 151 31.52 22.27 56.40
N MET A 152 32.33 22.87 55.53
CA MET A 152 33.26 23.96 55.82
C MET A 152 33.00 25.17 54.91
N GLN A 153 32.28 26.16 55.49
CA GLN A 153 32.03 27.55 55.10
C GLN A 153 31.86 27.99 53.62
N PRO A 154 30.92 28.91 53.34
CA PRO A 154 30.72 29.47 52.01
C PRO A 154 31.84 30.45 51.62
N TYR A 155 32.87 29.96 50.92
CA TYR A 155 33.67 30.83 50.06
C TYR A 155 32.85 31.19 48.81
N PRO A 156 32.83 32.47 48.37
CA PRO A 156 31.98 32.95 47.27
C PRO A 156 32.56 32.58 45.88
N SER A 157 33.06 31.35 45.74
CA SER A 157 33.79 30.88 44.54
C SER A 157 33.54 29.42 44.17
N SER A 158 32.65 28.71 44.87
CA SER A 158 32.07 27.48 44.33
C SER A 158 31.11 27.85 43.20
N THR A 159 31.62 27.88 41.96
CA THR A 159 30.82 28.04 40.74
C THR A 159 29.66 27.06 40.77
N GLY A 160 28.44 27.59 40.87
CA GLY A 160 27.25 26.81 41.15
C GLY A 160 27.06 25.66 40.17
N PHE A 161 26.71 24.49 40.72
CA PHE A 161 26.65 23.22 40.00
C PHE A 161 25.90 23.33 38.66
N ASP A 162 26.64 23.23 37.56
CA ASP A 162 26.24 23.92 36.34
C ASP A 162 25.07 23.21 35.62
N LYS A 163 23.87 23.79 35.72
CA LYS A 163 22.65 23.32 35.03
C LYS A 163 22.87 23.18 33.53
N SER A 164 23.70 24.04 32.94
CA SER A 164 24.04 24.00 31.52
C SER A 164 24.81 22.73 31.15
N VAL A 165 25.72 22.26 32.01
CA VAL A 165 26.58 21.10 31.76
C VAL A 165 25.80 19.79 31.83
N LEU A 166 24.89 19.63 32.81
CA LEU A 166 24.01 18.45 32.84
C LEU A 166 23.06 18.45 31.63
N LEU A 167 22.41 19.58 31.33
CA LEU A 167 21.54 19.67 30.15
C LEU A 167 22.30 19.37 28.85
N ARG A 168 23.57 19.79 28.74
CA ARG A 168 24.43 19.46 27.60
C ARG A 168 24.77 17.96 27.54
N ALA A 169 25.22 17.35 28.63
CA ALA A 169 25.51 15.91 28.68
C ALA A 169 24.28 15.07 28.34
N THR A 170 23.11 15.47 28.84
CA THR A 170 21.84 14.79 28.57
C THR A 170 21.33 14.97 27.15
N ARG A 171 21.48 16.16 26.54
CA ARG A 171 21.20 16.36 25.10
C ARG A 171 22.18 15.58 24.23
N GLN A 172 23.46 15.53 24.61
CA GLN A 172 24.46 14.73 23.91
C GLN A 172 24.08 13.24 23.93
N LEU A 173 23.69 12.71 25.09
CA LEU A 173 23.26 11.31 25.21
C LEU A 173 22.06 10.99 24.31
N LEU A 174 21.05 11.87 24.27
CA LEU A 174 19.90 11.70 23.39
C LEU A 174 20.33 11.71 21.91
N SER A 175 21.22 12.62 21.53
CA SER A 175 21.75 12.73 20.17
C SER A 175 22.53 11.49 19.74
N SER A 176 23.46 11.01 20.57
CA SER A 176 24.29 9.84 20.28
C SER A 176 23.49 8.52 20.27
N VAL A 177 22.55 8.34 21.20
CA VAL A 177 21.63 7.18 21.19
C VAL A 177 20.73 7.20 19.95
N THR A 178 20.21 8.37 19.56
CA THR A 178 19.44 8.51 18.31
C THR A 178 20.30 8.18 17.09
N ARG A 179 21.57 8.62 17.05
CA ARG A 179 22.53 8.28 15.99
C ARG A 179 22.77 6.77 15.89
N VAL A 180 23.04 6.07 17.00
CA VAL A 180 23.16 4.59 17.02
C VAL A 180 21.89 3.91 16.49
N LEU A 181 20.70 4.36 16.92
CA LEU A 181 19.43 3.80 16.47
C LEU A 181 19.15 4.03 14.97
N LEU A 182 19.56 5.18 14.42
CA LEU A 182 19.46 5.48 12.98
C LEU A 182 20.45 4.65 12.16
N LEU A 183 21.68 4.45 12.65
CA LEU A 183 22.66 3.57 12.01
C LEU A 183 22.20 2.11 11.99
N ALA A 184 21.62 1.62 13.09
CA ALA A 184 20.99 0.29 13.12
C ALA A 184 19.79 0.18 12.15
N ASP A 185 19.03 1.27 11.95
CA ASP A 185 17.94 1.28 10.96
C ASP A 185 18.45 1.19 9.52
N ARG A 186 19.62 1.79 9.22
CA ARG A 186 20.29 1.65 7.92
C ARG A 186 20.65 0.20 7.60
N VAL A 187 21.08 -0.59 8.59
CA VAL A 187 21.34 -2.04 8.42
C VAL A 187 20.05 -2.77 8.04
N LEU A 188 18.93 -2.48 8.71
CA LEU A 188 17.63 -3.06 8.39
C LEU A 188 17.17 -2.70 6.96
N VAL A 189 17.37 -1.44 6.53
CA VAL A 189 17.10 -1.00 5.15
C VAL A 189 17.97 -1.78 4.16
N LYS A 190 19.29 -1.90 4.41
CA LYS A 190 20.20 -2.68 3.56
C LYS A 190 19.83 -4.16 3.48
N ASN A 191 19.30 -4.75 4.54
CA ASN A 191 18.85 -6.14 4.53
C ASN A 191 17.57 -6.34 3.70
N ILE A 192 16.69 -5.34 3.60
CA ILE A 192 15.54 -5.38 2.67
C ILE A 192 16.02 -5.26 1.22
N LEU A 193 16.91 -4.30 0.94
CA LEU A 193 17.49 -4.11 -0.40
C LEU A 193 18.28 -5.35 -0.87
N ARG A 194 19.02 -6.02 0.03
CA ARG A 194 19.70 -7.28 -0.28
C ARG A 194 18.75 -8.44 -0.59
N ALA A 195 17.55 -8.45 -0.02
CA ALA A 195 16.52 -9.46 -0.35
C ALA A 195 15.87 -9.14 -1.71
N GLU A 196 15.63 -7.87 -2.00
CA GLU A 196 15.18 -7.37 -3.30
C GLU A 196 16.19 -7.69 -4.43
N ASP A 197 17.49 -7.47 -4.19
CA ASP A 197 18.58 -7.76 -5.14
C ASP A 197 18.62 -9.23 -5.58
N LYS A 198 18.38 -10.16 -4.64
CA LYS A 198 18.28 -11.59 -4.93
C LYS A 198 17.14 -11.89 -5.90
N ILE A 199 15.95 -11.34 -5.63
CA ILE A 199 14.77 -11.50 -6.47
C ILE A 199 15.03 -10.91 -7.86
N ALA A 200 15.62 -9.73 -7.97
CA ALA A 200 15.97 -9.12 -9.25
C ALA A 200 16.95 -9.99 -10.06
N TYR A 201 17.93 -10.61 -9.39
CA TYR A 201 18.85 -11.57 -10.00
C TYR A 201 18.14 -12.86 -10.45
N SER A 202 17.23 -13.42 -9.64
CA SER A 202 16.44 -14.60 -10.00
C SER A 202 15.46 -14.33 -11.14
N LEU A 203 14.84 -13.14 -11.23
CA LEU A 203 14.05 -12.73 -12.39
C LEU A 203 14.90 -12.72 -13.67
N THR A 204 16.14 -12.24 -13.58
CA THR A 204 17.08 -12.21 -14.72
C THR A 204 17.46 -13.62 -15.21
N LYS A 205 17.57 -14.60 -14.29
CA LYS A 205 17.71 -16.02 -14.65
C LYS A 205 16.44 -16.55 -15.35
N LEU A 206 15.25 -16.25 -14.81
CA LEU A 206 13.96 -16.72 -15.34
C LEU A 206 13.71 -16.23 -16.77
N GLU A 207 14.02 -14.97 -17.08
CA GLU A 207 13.84 -14.39 -18.43
C GLU A 207 14.58 -15.18 -19.53
N GLY A 208 15.81 -15.62 -19.22
CA GLY A 208 16.67 -16.39 -20.11
C GLY A 208 16.46 -17.91 -20.07
N THR A 209 15.47 -18.42 -19.32
CA THR A 209 15.26 -19.85 -19.17
C THR A 209 14.49 -20.44 -20.35
N ALA A 210 15.08 -21.46 -20.99
CA ALA A 210 14.54 -22.08 -22.21
C ALA A 210 14.05 -23.54 -22.03
N ASN A 211 14.07 -24.09 -20.82
CA ASN A 211 13.58 -25.44 -20.54
C ASN A 211 12.84 -25.52 -19.19
N PHE A 212 11.91 -26.47 -19.08
CA PHE A 212 11.00 -26.57 -17.94
C PHE A 212 11.71 -27.00 -16.64
N THR A 213 12.71 -27.88 -16.71
CA THR A 213 13.41 -28.38 -15.51
C THR A 213 14.20 -27.29 -14.81
N ASP A 214 14.96 -26.48 -15.56
CA ASP A 214 15.66 -25.31 -15.01
C ASP A 214 14.65 -24.25 -14.56
N PHE A 215 13.53 -24.06 -15.28
CA PHE A 215 12.48 -23.14 -14.88
C PHE A 215 11.92 -23.48 -13.49
N VAL A 216 11.53 -24.73 -13.23
CA VAL A 216 11.02 -25.14 -11.91
C VAL A 216 12.05 -24.92 -10.81
N LYS A 217 13.33 -25.23 -11.06
CA LYS A 217 14.41 -25.00 -10.11
C LYS A 217 14.59 -23.51 -9.78
N ILE A 218 14.67 -22.65 -10.80
CA ILE A 218 14.90 -21.21 -10.61
C ILE A 218 13.64 -20.54 -10.02
N PHE A 219 12.45 -20.97 -10.41
CA PHE A 219 11.19 -20.45 -9.85
C PHE A 219 11.02 -20.84 -8.38
N THR A 220 11.53 -22.01 -7.97
CA THR A 220 11.59 -22.41 -6.55
C THR A 220 12.56 -21.54 -5.74
N GLU A 221 13.73 -21.19 -6.31
CA GLU A 221 14.68 -20.24 -5.70
C GLU A 221 14.03 -18.86 -5.53
N PHE A 222 13.45 -18.33 -6.60
CA PHE A 222 12.68 -17.07 -6.62
C PHE A 222 11.53 -17.06 -5.60
N GLY A 223 10.76 -18.13 -5.48
CA GLY A 223 9.65 -18.24 -4.53
C GLY A 223 10.10 -18.14 -3.07
N GLY A 224 11.24 -18.78 -2.73
CA GLY A 224 11.85 -18.66 -1.40
C GLY A 224 12.36 -17.26 -1.09
N GLU A 225 12.99 -16.60 -2.07
CA GLU A 225 13.47 -15.21 -1.94
C GLU A 225 12.30 -14.22 -1.78
N MET A 226 11.19 -14.44 -2.50
CA MET A 226 9.96 -13.65 -2.37
C MET A 226 9.33 -13.76 -0.98
N VAL A 227 9.40 -14.92 -0.31
CA VAL A 227 8.94 -15.07 1.09
C VAL A 227 9.85 -14.28 2.05
N ASP A 228 11.17 -14.36 1.90
CA ASP A 228 12.13 -13.57 2.69
C ASP A 228 11.88 -12.06 2.56
N LEU A 229 11.67 -11.56 1.33
CA LEU A 229 11.29 -10.16 1.12
C LEU A 229 9.91 -9.84 1.70
N ALA A 230 8.90 -10.70 1.54
CA ALA A 230 7.55 -10.46 2.04
C ALA A 230 7.51 -10.31 3.58
N HIS A 231 8.38 -11.05 4.29
CA HIS A 231 8.60 -10.94 5.72
C HIS A 231 9.27 -9.61 6.09
N ARG A 232 10.45 -9.33 5.53
CA ARG A 232 11.25 -8.12 5.86
C ARG A 232 10.52 -6.82 5.48
N SER A 233 9.84 -6.79 4.34
CA SER A 233 9.03 -5.63 3.91
C SER A 233 7.75 -5.45 4.75
N GLY A 234 7.12 -6.54 5.20
CA GLY A 234 5.96 -6.50 6.10
C GLY A 234 6.30 -5.94 7.47
N ASP A 235 7.41 -6.38 8.07
CA ASP A 235 7.89 -5.84 9.35
C ASP A 235 8.20 -4.34 9.22
N ARG A 236 8.77 -3.92 8.08
CA ARG A 236 9.04 -2.50 7.76
C ARG A 236 7.77 -1.68 7.55
N GLN A 237 6.78 -2.19 6.80
CA GLN A 237 5.47 -1.56 6.59
C GLN A 237 4.83 -1.13 7.91
N HIS A 238 4.84 -2.03 8.88
CA HIS A 238 4.22 -1.80 10.19
C HIS A 238 5.03 -0.85 11.08
N ASP A 239 6.36 -0.79 10.90
CA ASP A 239 7.26 0.11 11.65
C ASP A 239 7.28 1.55 11.11
N LEU A 240 6.97 1.78 9.83
CA LEU A 240 6.91 3.12 9.21
C LEU A 240 5.87 4.04 9.88
N LYS A 241 6.27 5.29 10.15
CA LYS A 241 5.36 6.32 10.70
C LYS A 241 4.47 6.98 9.63
N SER A 242 5.03 7.28 8.45
CA SER A 242 4.28 7.93 7.36
C SER A 242 3.16 7.02 6.84
N ASP A 243 1.94 7.55 6.78
CA ASP A 243 0.77 6.85 6.22
C ASP A 243 0.94 6.64 4.71
N LYS A 244 1.42 7.65 3.97
CA LYS A 244 1.80 7.54 2.54
C LYS A 244 2.78 6.38 2.32
N ARG A 245 3.94 6.36 3.01
CA ARG A 245 4.96 5.30 2.84
C ARG A 245 4.44 3.92 3.21
N ARG A 246 3.58 3.82 4.22
CA ARG A 246 2.96 2.56 4.64
C ARG A 246 1.98 2.03 3.58
N ALA A 247 1.17 2.91 2.98
CA ALA A 247 0.29 2.55 1.87
C ALA A 247 1.09 2.12 0.63
N GLN A 248 2.18 2.84 0.30
CA GLN A 248 3.07 2.50 -0.81
C GLN A 248 3.71 1.11 -0.65
N MET A 249 4.21 0.80 0.55
CA MET A 249 4.73 -0.53 0.87
C MET A 249 3.64 -1.61 0.77
N ALA A 250 2.42 -1.32 1.23
CA ALA A 250 1.29 -2.26 1.16
C ALA A 250 0.90 -2.60 -0.28
N VAL A 251 0.74 -1.59 -1.15
CA VAL A 251 0.41 -1.84 -2.56
C VAL A 251 1.53 -2.58 -3.29
N ALA A 252 2.80 -2.26 -3.03
CA ALA A 252 3.94 -2.94 -3.63
C ALA A 252 3.98 -4.44 -3.25
N ARG A 253 3.85 -4.77 -1.96
CA ARG A 253 3.79 -6.16 -1.48
C ARG A 253 2.60 -6.92 -2.07
N SER A 254 1.42 -6.29 -2.11
CA SER A 254 0.20 -6.87 -2.67
C SER A 254 0.31 -7.10 -4.20
N SER A 255 1.05 -6.24 -4.91
CA SER A 255 1.31 -6.40 -6.34
C SER A 255 2.25 -7.59 -6.61
N LEU A 256 3.36 -7.69 -5.88
CA LEU A 256 4.29 -8.82 -5.94
C LEU A 256 3.60 -10.17 -5.72
N GLU A 257 2.71 -10.25 -4.71
CA GLU A 257 1.94 -11.46 -4.41
C GLU A 257 1.06 -11.88 -5.60
N ARG A 258 0.29 -10.96 -6.19
CA ARG A 258 -0.58 -11.25 -7.35
C ARG A 258 0.21 -11.61 -8.61
N GLN A 259 1.28 -10.88 -8.89
CA GLN A 259 2.09 -11.07 -10.09
C GLN A 259 2.87 -12.38 -10.09
N THR A 260 3.14 -12.97 -8.92
CA THR A 260 3.82 -14.28 -8.80
C THR A 260 3.11 -15.37 -9.60
N MET A 261 1.78 -15.50 -9.46
CA MET A 261 1.02 -16.52 -10.20
C MET A 261 0.95 -16.20 -11.70
N LEU A 262 0.78 -14.92 -12.07
CA LEU A 262 0.81 -14.50 -13.48
C LEU A 262 2.18 -14.79 -14.13
N LEU A 263 3.28 -14.64 -13.39
CA LEU A 263 4.63 -14.93 -13.87
C LEU A 263 4.78 -16.42 -14.14
N LEU A 264 4.26 -17.26 -13.24
CA LEU A 264 4.25 -18.72 -13.40
C LEU A 264 3.51 -19.12 -14.69
N THR A 265 2.24 -18.73 -14.83
CA THR A 265 1.40 -19.20 -15.94
C THR A 265 1.84 -18.62 -17.29
N SER A 266 2.27 -17.36 -17.34
CA SER A 266 2.78 -16.75 -18.58
C SER A 266 4.11 -17.38 -19.01
N SER A 267 5.02 -17.66 -18.06
CA SER A 267 6.28 -18.36 -18.36
C SER A 267 6.05 -19.81 -18.80
N LYS A 268 5.16 -20.56 -18.12
CA LYS A 268 4.71 -21.90 -18.57
C LYS A 268 4.14 -21.86 -20.00
N THR A 269 3.35 -20.83 -20.32
CA THR A 269 2.72 -20.66 -21.63
C THR A 269 3.75 -20.40 -22.73
N LEU A 270 4.71 -19.48 -22.50
CA LEU A 270 5.78 -19.22 -23.47
C LEU A 270 6.72 -20.42 -23.64
N LEU A 271 7.09 -21.12 -22.56
CA LEU A 271 7.88 -22.36 -22.64
C LEU A 271 7.17 -23.45 -23.44
N ARG A 272 5.83 -23.44 -23.49
CA ARG A 272 5.04 -24.36 -24.30
C ARG A 272 4.90 -23.91 -25.76
N HIS A 273 4.80 -22.61 -26.01
CA HIS A 273 4.56 -22.00 -27.31
C HIS A 273 5.57 -20.86 -27.57
N PRO A 274 6.85 -21.20 -27.84
CA PRO A 274 7.94 -20.21 -27.86
C PRO A 274 7.86 -19.20 -29.01
N ASP A 275 7.13 -19.53 -30.08
CA ASP A 275 6.96 -18.66 -31.25
C ASP A 275 5.79 -17.66 -31.10
N ASP A 276 4.92 -17.82 -30.08
CA ASP A 276 3.76 -16.94 -29.86
C ASP A 276 4.18 -15.60 -29.24
N GLN A 277 4.02 -14.52 -30.03
CA GLN A 277 4.35 -13.17 -29.63
C GLN A 277 3.43 -12.61 -28.53
N ALA A 278 2.17 -13.04 -28.46
CA ALA A 278 1.26 -12.64 -27.39
C ALA A 278 1.64 -13.30 -26.07
N ALA A 279 2.05 -14.58 -26.09
CA ALA A 279 2.59 -15.27 -24.93
C ALA A 279 3.87 -14.59 -24.40
N LEU A 280 4.77 -14.18 -25.30
CA LEU A 280 5.99 -13.43 -24.97
C LEU A 280 5.66 -12.08 -24.33
N GLN A 281 4.78 -11.28 -24.96
CA GLN A 281 4.34 -9.98 -24.44
C GLN A 281 3.67 -10.10 -23.07
N CYS A 282 2.81 -11.11 -22.85
CA CYS A 282 2.22 -11.39 -21.54
C CYS A 282 3.29 -11.60 -20.46
N ARG A 283 4.28 -12.46 -20.73
CA ARG A 283 5.34 -12.79 -19.78
C ARG A 283 6.21 -11.57 -19.46
N ASP A 284 6.68 -10.88 -20.49
CA ASP A 284 7.63 -9.77 -20.36
C ASP A 284 6.99 -8.56 -19.66
N ALA A 285 5.70 -8.32 -19.89
CA ALA A 285 4.95 -7.31 -19.15
C ALA A 285 4.80 -7.68 -17.65
N VAL A 286 4.61 -8.96 -17.30
CA VAL A 286 4.58 -9.36 -15.89
C VAL A 286 5.95 -9.20 -15.22
N PHE A 287 7.05 -9.53 -15.90
CA PHE A 287 8.41 -9.22 -15.43
C PHE A 287 8.60 -7.72 -15.14
N TYR A 288 8.16 -6.86 -16.06
CA TYR A 288 8.22 -5.41 -15.89
C TYR A 288 7.43 -4.93 -14.66
N GLN A 289 6.20 -5.43 -14.47
CA GLN A 289 5.34 -5.08 -13.34
C GLN A 289 5.91 -5.54 -11.99
N ILE A 290 6.59 -6.69 -11.93
CA ILE A 290 7.32 -7.14 -10.73
C ILE A 290 8.50 -6.21 -10.45
N ARG A 291 9.30 -5.86 -11.46
CA ARG A 291 10.42 -4.92 -11.32
C ARG A 291 9.98 -3.53 -10.85
N LEU A 292 8.82 -3.02 -11.29
CA LEU A 292 8.24 -1.78 -10.78
C LEU A 292 7.83 -1.91 -9.29
N SER A 293 7.31 -3.05 -8.90
CA SER A 293 6.90 -3.32 -7.51
C SER A 293 8.11 -3.40 -6.56
N LEU A 294 9.23 -4.00 -7.01
CA LEU A 294 10.50 -4.00 -6.29
C LEU A 294 11.08 -2.58 -6.14
N GLN A 295 11.04 -1.76 -7.20
CA GLN A 295 11.43 -0.34 -7.14
C GLN A 295 10.61 0.45 -6.12
N LEU A 296 9.30 0.21 -6.03
CA LEU A 296 8.45 0.89 -5.07
C LEU A 296 8.78 0.48 -3.62
N ILE A 297 9.19 -0.77 -3.36
CA ILE A 297 9.74 -1.19 -2.06
C ILE A 297 11.04 -0.44 -1.76
N SER A 298 11.96 -0.40 -2.72
CA SER A 298 13.24 0.32 -2.62
C SER A 298 13.04 1.79 -2.26
N LEU A 299 12.20 2.50 -3.02
CA LEU A 299 11.75 3.89 -2.78
C LEU A 299 11.18 4.07 -1.35
N CYS A 300 10.40 3.11 -0.85
CA CYS A 300 9.80 3.19 0.48
C CYS A 300 10.81 3.02 1.62
N VAL A 301 11.89 2.26 1.42
CA VAL A 301 12.91 2.02 2.46
C VAL A 301 14.04 3.03 2.44
N THR A 302 14.37 3.61 1.28
CA THR A 302 15.35 4.71 1.12
C THR A 302 14.73 6.11 1.31
N ASP A 303 13.44 6.18 1.64
CA ASP A 303 12.64 7.39 1.78
C ASP A 303 12.70 8.33 0.56
N GLY A 304 12.49 7.78 -0.62
CA GLY A 304 12.38 8.56 -1.86
C GLY A 304 13.73 8.85 -2.54
N VAL A 305 14.85 8.51 -1.91
CA VAL A 305 16.17 8.53 -2.56
C VAL A 305 16.24 7.33 -3.50
N MET A 306 15.92 7.56 -4.78
CA MET A 306 16.11 6.57 -5.83
C MET A 306 17.60 6.26 -5.98
N ILE A 307 17.98 5.01 -5.74
CA ILE A 307 19.30 4.51 -6.12
C ILE A 307 19.21 4.20 -7.62
N SER A 308 19.51 5.19 -8.46
CA SER A 308 19.52 5.05 -9.93
C SER A 308 20.71 4.23 -10.42
N ASP A 309 20.65 2.92 -10.19
CA ASP A 309 21.38 1.96 -11.02
C ASP A 309 20.53 1.69 -12.28
N ASN A 310 20.85 2.34 -13.39
CA ASN A 310 20.16 2.15 -14.69
C ASN A 310 20.22 0.70 -15.22
N ASN A 311 20.98 -0.20 -14.59
CA ASN A 311 21.04 -1.63 -14.89
C ASN A 311 20.18 -2.51 -13.96
N ARG A 312 19.67 -2.01 -12.83
CA ARG A 312 18.85 -2.81 -11.88
C ARG A 312 17.42 -2.99 -12.35
N TYR A 313 16.92 -1.99 -13.06
CA TYR A 313 15.51 -1.82 -13.40
C TYR A 313 15.38 -1.51 -14.88
N ALA A 314 14.23 -1.87 -15.47
CA ALA A 314 13.94 -1.50 -16.85
C ALA A 314 14.05 0.03 -16.99
N THR A 315 14.74 0.47 -18.05
CA THR A 315 15.00 1.89 -18.31
C THR A 315 13.69 2.64 -18.36
N ALA A 316 13.48 3.56 -17.40
CA ALA A 316 12.36 4.49 -17.43
C ALA A 316 12.42 5.25 -18.76
N GLN A 317 11.42 5.02 -19.61
CA GLN A 317 11.22 5.77 -20.84
C GLN A 317 10.86 7.21 -20.46
N PRO A 318 11.18 8.21 -21.30
CA PRO A 318 10.87 9.61 -21.02
C PRO A 318 9.36 9.93 -20.85
N ASN A 319 8.48 8.96 -21.11
CA ASN A 319 7.02 9.05 -20.92
C ASN A 319 6.47 8.19 -19.76
N ASP A 320 7.32 7.47 -19.00
CA ASP A 320 6.82 6.60 -17.91
C ASP A 320 6.28 7.42 -16.73
N GLU A 321 5.10 7.04 -16.22
CA GLU A 321 4.49 7.68 -15.04
C GLU A 321 5.39 7.56 -13.79
N PRO A 322 5.42 8.57 -12.91
CA PRO A 322 6.27 8.55 -11.73
C PRO A 322 5.93 7.40 -10.79
N ILE A 323 6.95 6.61 -10.43
CA ILE A 323 6.87 5.47 -9.51
C ILE A 323 6.32 5.89 -8.13
N ASP A 324 6.64 7.10 -7.66
CA ASP A 324 5.94 7.70 -6.52
C ASP A 324 4.51 8.09 -6.92
N LEU A 325 3.59 7.14 -6.75
CA LEU A 325 2.13 7.32 -6.85
C LEU A 325 1.64 8.62 -6.19
N GLY A 326 2.19 9.00 -5.04
CA GLY A 326 1.78 10.20 -4.31
C GLY A 326 2.51 11.47 -4.75
N MET A 327 3.04 11.51 -5.97
CA MET A 327 3.38 12.72 -6.71
C MET A 327 2.37 13.02 -7.83
N GLN A 328 1.45 12.11 -8.15
CA GLN A 328 0.41 12.35 -9.15
C GLN A 328 -0.54 13.44 -8.64
N LEU A 329 -0.83 14.43 -9.49
CA LEU A 329 -1.73 15.51 -9.11
C LEU A 329 -3.18 15.10 -9.41
N THR A 330 -4.06 15.27 -8.43
CA THR A 330 -5.48 14.89 -8.52
C THR A 330 -6.37 16.11 -8.29
N ALA A 331 -7.59 16.11 -8.81
CA ALA A 331 -8.53 17.23 -8.61
C ALA A 331 -8.73 17.56 -7.12
N SER A 332 -8.82 16.55 -6.24
CA SER A 332 -8.91 16.76 -4.78
C SER A 332 -7.64 17.32 -4.14
N ALA A 333 -6.46 17.01 -4.67
CA ALA A 333 -5.19 17.60 -4.24
C ALA A 333 -5.05 19.05 -4.73
N ALA A 334 -5.37 19.33 -6.00
CA ALA A 334 -5.37 20.66 -6.58
C ALA A 334 -6.36 21.61 -5.86
N ILE A 335 -7.58 21.14 -5.56
CA ILE A 335 -8.55 21.89 -4.74
C ILE A 335 -7.96 22.21 -3.35
N ARG A 336 -7.32 21.24 -2.69
CA ARG A 336 -6.71 21.42 -1.36
C ARG A 336 -5.59 22.46 -1.40
N GLN A 337 -4.66 22.33 -2.35
CA GLN A 337 -3.56 23.27 -2.54
C GLN A 337 -4.07 24.68 -2.84
N LEU A 338 -5.12 24.81 -3.66
CA LEU A 338 -5.74 26.09 -3.97
C LEU A 338 -6.36 26.73 -2.71
N MET A 339 -7.10 25.95 -1.91
CA MET A 339 -7.65 26.42 -0.62
C MET A 339 -6.55 26.85 0.37
N GLU A 340 -5.43 26.14 0.43
CA GLU A 340 -4.27 26.51 1.27
C GLU A 340 -3.61 27.82 0.81
N MET A 341 -3.46 28.03 -0.50
CA MET A 341 -2.97 29.31 -1.05
C MET A 341 -3.94 30.46 -0.79
N LEU A 342 -5.26 30.21 -0.86
CA LEU A 342 -6.29 31.20 -0.53
C LEU A 342 -6.31 31.57 0.95
N GLU A 343 -6.04 30.62 1.85
CA GLU A 343 -5.90 30.92 3.28
C GLU A 343 -4.65 31.76 3.57
N MET A 344 -3.54 31.51 2.86
CA MET A 344 -2.37 32.39 2.92
C MET A 344 -2.68 33.81 2.45
N VAL A 345 -3.45 33.96 1.35
CA VAL A 345 -3.95 35.28 0.88
C VAL A 345 -4.84 35.95 1.92
N ARG A 346 -5.72 35.21 2.59
CA ARG A 346 -6.58 35.74 3.66
C ARG A 346 -5.76 36.24 4.84
N MET A 347 -4.71 35.51 5.23
CA MET A 347 -3.81 35.89 6.34
C MET A 347 -2.93 37.10 6.02
N THR A 348 -2.49 37.26 4.76
CA THR A 348 -1.65 38.39 4.35
C THR A 348 -2.43 39.59 3.84
N SER A 349 -3.74 39.46 3.61
CA SER A 349 -4.64 40.47 3.02
C SER A 349 -4.11 41.11 1.73
N THR A 350 -3.23 40.42 1.00
CA THR A 350 -2.48 40.96 -0.15
C THR A 350 -2.24 39.89 -1.20
N VAL A 351 -2.36 40.27 -2.48
CA VAL A 351 -2.21 39.36 -3.64
C VAL A 351 -1.11 39.88 -4.57
N GLY A 352 0.14 39.62 -4.23
CA GLY A 352 1.30 39.97 -5.08
C GLY A 352 1.35 39.18 -6.40
N SER A 353 2.07 39.68 -7.41
CA SER A 353 2.10 39.10 -8.78
C SER A 353 2.42 37.60 -8.80
N VAL A 354 3.44 37.17 -8.06
CA VAL A 354 3.85 35.75 -8.00
C VAL A 354 2.77 34.86 -7.38
N VAL A 355 1.99 35.37 -6.41
CA VAL A 355 0.88 34.61 -5.80
C VAL A 355 -0.30 34.54 -6.77
N ARG A 356 -0.61 35.66 -7.44
CA ARG A 356 -1.63 35.76 -8.51
C ARG A 356 -1.37 34.75 -9.63
N GLU A 357 -0.16 34.69 -10.16
CA GLU A 357 0.22 33.75 -11.23
C GLU A 357 0.04 32.29 -10.79
N ARG A 358 0.44 31.95 -9.55
CA ARG A 358 0.27 30.61 -8.97
C ARG A 358 -1.20 30.24 -8.75
N LEU A 359 -2.04 31.17 -8.30
CA LEU A 359 -3.47 30.95 -8.12
C LEU A 359 -4.18 30.67 -9.45
N VAL A 360 -3.87 31.44 -10.49
CA VAL A 360 -4.42 31.24 -11.84
C VAL A 360 -3.97 29.89 -12.40
N SER A 361 -2.66 29.61 -12.40
CA SER A 361 -2.10 28.34 -12.88
C SER A 361 -2.69 27.12 -12.16
N ALA A 362 -2.88 27.19 -10.84
CA ALA A 362 -3.49 26.09 -10.08
C ALA A 362 -4.98 25.89 -10.36
N LEU A 363 -5.72 26.97 -10.67
CA LEU A 363 -7.12 26.87 -11.11
C LEU A 363 -7.21 26.29 -12.53
N ASP A 364 -6.32 26.68 -13.43
CA ASP A 364 -6.27 26.12 -14.79
C ASP A 364 -5.95 24.63 -14.79
N SER A 365 -4.93 24.19 -14.02
CA SER A 365 -4.65 22.75 -13.85
C SER A 365 -5.80 21.99 -13.17
N LEU A 366 -6.54 22.62 -12.25
CA LEU A 366 -7.76 22.01 -11.70
C LEU A 366 -8.83 21.83 -12.79
N CYS A 367 -9.01 22.80 -13.69
CA CYS A 367 -9.94 22.66 -14.82
C CYS A 367 -9.53 21.53 -15.78
N GLU A 368 -8.24 21.39 -16.08
CA GLU A 368 -7.71 20.26 -16.87
C GLU A 368 -8.05 18.91 -16.19
N MET A 369 -7.79 18.76 -14.89
CA MET A 369 -8.12 17.54 -14.13
C MET A 369 -9.63 17.25 -13.99
N THR A 370 -10.50 18.22 -14.27
CA THR A 370 -11.95 17.97 -14.34
C THR A 370 -12.43 17.49 -15.71
N GLN A 371 -11.57 17.54 -16.75
CA GLN A 371 -11.91 17.03 -18.08
C GLN A 371 -12.19 15.52 -18.07
N ASP A 372 -11.48 14.75 -17.24
CA ASP A 372 -11.78 13.33 -17.03
C ASP A 372 -13.25 13.08 -16.64
N PHE A 373 -13.91 14.03 -15.96
CA PHE A 373 -15.32 13.94 -15.58
C PHE A 373 -16.26 14.47 -16.66
N THR A 374 -15.89 15.54 -17.38
CA THR A 374 -16.76 16.16 -18.38
C THR A 374 -16.75 15.41 -19.71
N ASP A 375 -15.60 14.88 -20.10
CA ASP A 375 -15.37 14.30 -21.42
C ASP A 375 -15.65 12.79 -21.42
N SER A 376 -15.68 12.18 -20.21
CA SER A 376 -16.31 10.90 -19.91
C SER A 376 -17.59 10.69 -20.70
N ALA A 377 -17.71 9.57 -21.43
CA ALA A 377 -18.95 9.22 -22.12
C ALA A 377 -20.09 8.91 -21.11
N TYR A 378 -19.72 8.39 -19.94
CA TYR A 378 -20.61 7.83 -18.92
C TYR A 378 -21.20 8.88 -17.97
N THR A 379 -20.58 10.07 -17.82
CA THR A 379 -21.16 11.16 -17.02
C THR A 379 -22.49 11.65 -17.63
N PRO A 380 -23.60 11.75 -16.87
CA PRO A 380 -24.84 12.33 -17.36
C PRO A 380 -24.71 13.83 -17.71
N HIS A 381 -25.44 14.31 -18.73
CA HIS A 381 -25.31 15.71 -19.21
C HIS A 381 -25.51 16.77 -18.10
N HIS A 382 -26.51 16.60 -17.24
CA HIS A 382 -26.77 17.51 -16.11
C HIS A 382 -25.64 17.54 -15.07
N HIS A 383 -24.88 16.44 -14.94
CA HIS A 383 -23.70 16.40 -14.08
C HIS A 383 -22.51 17.13 -14.71
N ARG A 384 -22.32 17.01 -16.04
CA ARG A 384 -21.33 17.81 -16.80
C ARG A 384 -21.60 19.31 -16.67
N GLU A 385 -22.85 19.72 -16.92
CA GLU A 385 -23.32 21.11 -16.82
C GLU A 385 -23.00 21.70 -15.43
N GLN A 386 -23.40 21.01 -14.36
CA GLN A 386 -23.12 21.44 -12.99
C GLN A 386 -21.62 21.52 -12.64
N ILE A 387 -20.76 20.66 -13.21
CA ILE A 387 -19.30 20.78 -13.03
C ILE A 387 -18.79 22.05 -13.72
N LEU A 388 -19.21 22.29 -14.96
CA LEU A 388 -18.81 23.46 -15.74
C LEU A 388 -19.28 24.77 -15.08
N ASP A 389 -20.51 24.83 -14.58
CA ASP A 389 -21.06 25.97 -13.83
C ASP A 389 -20.17 26.31 -12.61
N PHE A 390 -19.82 25.32 -11.79
CA PHE A 390 -18.95 25.54 -10.63
C PHE A 390 -17.53 26.00 -11.01
N LEU A 391 -17.00 25.54 -12.15
CA LEU A 391 -15.70 25.99 -12.66
C LEU A 391 -15.77 27.44 -13.17
N GLU A 392 -16.84 27.83 -13.86
CA GLU A 392 -17.07 29.22 -14.28
C GLU A 392 -17.24 30.14 -13.06
N GLU A 393 -18.01 29.74 -12.04
CA GLU A 393 -18.12 30.48 -10.78
C GLU A 393 -16.76 30.60 -10.05
N CYS A 394 -15.93 29.55 -10.07
CA CYS A 394 -14.56 29.61 -9.52
C CYS A 394 -13.68 30.60 -10.31
N ARG A 395 -13.74 30.59 -11.64
CA ARG A 395 -13.00 31.53 -12.52
C ARG A 395 -13.47 32.97 -12.30
N PHE A 396 -14.77 33.20 -12.11
CA PHE A 396 -15.33 34.51 -11.81
C PHE A 396 -14.83 35.07 -10.47
N GLU A 397 -14.95 34.30 -9.37
CA GLU A 397 -14.48 34.78 -8.07
C GLU A 397 -12.94 34.86 -7.98
N MET A 398 -12.21 34.00 -8.69
CA MET A 398 -10.76 34.17 -8.87
C MET A 398 -10.43 35.48 -9.59
N SER A 399 -11.15 35.81 -10.66
CA SER A 399 -10.98 37.07 -11.40
C SER A 399 -11.24 38.29 -10.53
N ASN A 400 -12.23 38.22 -9.63
CA ASN A 400 -12.50 39.27 -8.63
C ASN A 400 -11.36 39.41 -7.62
N LEU A 401 -10.83 38.29 -7.12
CA LEU A 401 -9.72 38.27 -6.16
C LEU A 401 -8.43 38.87 -6.75
N ILE A 402 -8.19 38.67 -8.05
CA ILE A 402 -7.00 39.15 -8.75
C ILE A 402 -7.23 40.47 -9.51
N GLN A 403 -8.23 41.29 -9.19
CA GLN A 403 -8.31 42.62 -9.80
C GLN A 403 -7.05 43.47 -9.44
N PRO A 404 -6.61 44.38 -10.33
CA PRO A 404 -5.51 45.30 -10.02
C PRO A 404 -5.92 46.30 -8.93
N GLU A 405 -4.95 46.79 -8.16
CA GLU A 405 -5.22 47.72 -7.07
C GLU A 405 -5.80 49.04 -7.60
N GLN A 406 -6.97 49.43 -7.09
CA GLN A 406 -7.51 50.79 -7.21
C GLN A 406 -7.45 51.47 -5.85
N ASP A 407 -7.35 52.80 -5.83
CA ASP A 407 -7.09 53.69 -4.67
C ASP A 407 -8.21 53.67 -3.59
N GLN A 408 -8.45 52.52 -2.98
CA GLN A 408 -9.42 52.31 -1.90
C GLN A 408 -8.72 52.16 -0.55
N CYS A 409 -9.39 52.59 0.52
CA CYS A 409 -8.91 52.51 1.90
C CYS A 409 -8.54 51.07 2.29
N GLU A 410 -7.31 50.85 2.77
CA GLU A 410 -6.73 49.53 3.07
C GLU A 410 -7.64 48.65 3.95
N SER A 411 -8.35 49.24 4.92
CA SER A 411 -9.26 48.52 5.82
C SER A 411 -10.46 47.90 5.11
N LEU A 412 -11.00 48.55 4.06
CA LEU A 412 -12.12 48.02 3.27
C LEU A 412 -11.65 47.00 2.23
N ARG A 413 -10.38 47.10 1.79
CA ARG A 413 -9.76 46.15 0.87
C ARG A 413 -9.55 44.77 1.51
N GLY A 414 -9.12 44.73 2.77
CA GLY A 414 -8.97 43.46 3.51
C GLY A 414 -10.28 42.70 3.67
N GLU A 415 -11.36 43.39 4.05
CA GLU A 415 -12.70 42.79 4.20
C GLU A 415 -13.24 42.27 2.85
N GLY A 416 -13.00 43.00 1.75
CA GLY A 416 -13.34 42.55 0.40
C GLY A 416 -12.61 41.27 -0.02
N ILE A 417 -11.29 41.19 0.24
CA ILE A 417 -10.48 39.99 -0.04
C ILE A 417 -10.97 38.79 0.75
N GLU A 418 -11.25 38.94 2.05
CA GLU A 418 -11.75 37.86 2.89
C GLU A 418 -13.10 37.32 2.40
N VAL A 419 -14.03 38.19 2.00
CA VAL A 419 -15.32 37.78 1.43
C VAL A 419 -15.13 37.00 0.12
N THR A 420 -14.28 37.47 -0.80
CA THR A 420 -14.04 36.76 -2.07
C THR A 420 -13.33 35.42 -1.85
N VAL A 421 -12.35 35.35 -0.93
CA VAL A 421 -11.70 34.08 -0.54
C VAL A 421 -12.72 33.09 0.02
N GLU A 422 -13.61 33.49 0.93
CA GLU A 422 -14.62 32.59 1.49
C GLU A 422 -15.65 32.12 0.45
N ARG A 423 -16.01 32.98 -0.53
CA ARG A 423 -16.86 32.57 -1.66
C ARG A 423 -16.16 31.55 -2.55
N LEU A 424 -14.91 31.81 -2.97
CA LEU A 424 -14.15 30.89 -3.80
C LEU A 424 -13.90 29.55 -3.08
N ASN A 425 -13.55 29.58 -1.79
CA ASN A 425 -13.45 28.40 -0.93
C ASN A 425 -14.77 27.61 -0.84
N ARG A 426 -15.94 28.27 -0.94
CA ARG A 426 -17.24 27.61 -1.00
C ARG A 426 -17.46 26.93 -2.35
N ARG A 427 -17.25 27.65 -3.45
CA ARG A 427 -17.34 27.10 -4.82
C ARG A 427 -16.43 25.89 -5.02
N LEU A 428 -15.19 25.94 -4.52
CA LEU A 428 -14.26 24.80 -4.55
C LEU A 428 -14.74 23.59 -3.73
N LYS A 429 -15.42 23.80 -2.59
CA LYS A 429 -16.05 22.71 -1.80
C LYS A 429 -17.26 22.12 -2.53
N ASP A 430 -18.06 22.95 -3.19
CA ASP A 430 -19.23 22.54 -3.96
C ASP A 430 -18.81 21.73 -5.20
N LEU A 431 -17.82 22.21 -5.96
CA LEU A 431 -17.16 21.47 -7.04
C LEU A 431 -16.64 20.11 -6.58
N ARG A 432 -15.85 20.07 -5.49
CA ARG A 432 -15.31 18.81 -4.94
C ARG A 432 -16.43 17.80 -4.62
N LYS A 433 -17.53 18.28 -4.06
CA LYS A 433 -18.71 17.44 -3.76
C LYS A 433 -19.38 16.94 -5.03
N GLN A 434 -19.46 17.76 -6.08
CA GLN A 434 -20.01 17.35 -7.37
C GLN A 434 -19.15 16.26 -8.03
N LEU A 435 -17.82 16.41 -8.05
CA LEU A 435 -16.90 15.38 -8.55
C LEU A 435 -17.07 14.06 -7.77
N GLN A 436 -17.24 14.12 -6.45
CA GLN A 436 -17.55 12.95 -5.62
C GLN A 436 -18.87 12.27 -6.00
N ILE A 437 -19.93 13.05 -6.24
CA ILE A 437 -21.23 12.50 -6.66
C ILE A 437 -21.07 11.76 -8.00
N VAL A 438 -20.44 12.39 -9.00
CA VAL A 438 -20.27 11.80 -10.34
C VAL A 438 -19.44 10.51 -10.31
N ALA A 439 -18.29 10.51 -9.63
CA ALA A 439 -17.47 9.31 -9.49
C ALA A 439 -18.23 8.17 -8.80
N MET A 440 -18.93 8.45 -7.71
CA MET A 440 -19.66 7.44 -6.95
C MET A 440 -20.91 6.93 -7.67
N ASP A 441 -21.56 7.75 -8.51
CA ASP A 441 -22.69 7.33 -9.35
C ASP A 441 -22.23 6.37 -10.45
N GLN A 442 -21.16 6.71 -11.20
CA GLN A 442 -20.58 5.82 -12.21
C GLN A 442 -20.11 4.47 -11.61
N ILE A 443 -19.42 4.50 -10.46
CA ILE A 443 -19.04 3.29 -9.71
C ILE A 443 -20.28 2.45 -9.39
N SER A 444 -21.35 3.09 -8.93
CA SER A 444 -22.59 2.42 -8.54
C SER A 444 -23.31 1.79 -9.73
N ASP A 445 -23.23 2.41 -10.91
CA ASP A 445 -23.83 1.91 -12.15
C ASP A 445 -23.05 0.71 -12.72
N VAL A 446 -21.71 0.77 -12.73
CA VAL A 446 -20.83 -0.37 -13.06
C VAL A 446 -21.15 -1.59 -12.19
N PHE A 447 -21.15 -1.43 -10.87
CA PHE A 447 -21.42 -2.56 -9.98
C PHE A 447 -22.88 -3.02 -10.00
N ARG A 448 -23.82 -2.20 -10.49
CA ARG A 448 -25.23 -2.58 -10.68
C ARG A 448 -25.44 -3.38 -11.96
N SER A 449 -24.69 -3.11 -13.04
CA SER A 449 -24.80 -3.88 -14.28
C SER A 449 -24.26 -5.30 -14.10
N ASN A 450 -23.17 -5.45 -13.34
CA ASN A 450 -22.46 -6.72 -13.12
C ASN A 450 -22.01 -7.40 -14.44
N ASP A 451 -21.67 -6.57 -15.43
CA ASP A 451 -21.17 -7.04 -16.72
C ASP A 451 -19.85 -7.80 -16.57
N ASP A 452 -18.94 -7.33 -15.70
CA ASP A 452 -17.64 -7.95 -15.40
C ASP A 452 -17.77 -9.46 -15.11
N GLN A 453 -18.55 -9.82 -14.08
CA GLN A 453 -18.76 -11.22 -13.70
C GLN A 453 -19.35 -12.03 -14.86
N THR A 454 -20.27 -11.43 -15.62
CA THR A 454 -20.95 -12.08 -16.76
C THR A 454 -19.97 -12.35 -17.91
N ILE A 455 -19.15 -11.37 -18.26
CA ILE A 455 -18.14 -11.45 -19.33
C ILE A 455 -17.09 -12.49 -18.96
N LEU A 456 -16.45 -12.36 -17.79
CA LEU A 456 -15.36 -13.27 -17.37
C LEU A 456 -15.84 -14.72 -17.22
N SER A 457 -17.03 -14.93 -16.63
CA SER A 457 -17.61 -16.28 -16.52
C SER A 457 -17.90 -16.88 -17.89
N SER A 458 -18.30 -16.06 -18.87
CA SER A 458 -18.55 -16.51 -20.24
C SER A 458 -17.25 -16.85 -20.98
N ILE A 459 -16.19 -16.02 -20.85
CA ILE A 459 -14.85 -16.31 -21.41
C ILE A 459 -14.36 -17.68 -20.91
N LYS A 460 -14.44 -17.93 -19.60
CA LYS A 460 -14.03 -19.21 -19.01
C LYS A 460 -14.91 -20.38 -19.44
N ALA A 461 -16.23 -20.20 -19.52
CA ALA A 461 -17.14 -21.25 -19.97
C ALA A 461 -16.85 -21.65 -21.43
N CYS A 462 -16.70 -20.68 -22.32
CA CYS A 462 -16.37 -20.91 -23.73
C CYS A 462 -14.97 -21.54 -23.90
N SER A 463 -13.97 -21.13 -23.11
CA SER A 463 -12.63 -21.73 -23.17
C SER A 463 -12.62 -23.20 -22.70
N ILE A 464 -13.46 -23.57 -21.73
CA ILE A 464 -13.62 -24.95 -21.27
C ILE A 464 -14.38 -25.81 -22.29
N SER A 465 -15.38 -25.25 -22.98
CA SER A 465 -16.13 -25.97 -24.03
C SER A 465 -15.43 -26.03 -25.39
N GLY A 466 -14.35 -25.27 -25.59
CA GLY A 466 -13.66 -25.14 -26.88
C GLY A 466 -14.40 -24.26 -27.88
N ASP A 467 -15.28 -23.38 -27.42
CA ASP A 467 -16.04 -22.42 -28.22
C ASP A 467 -15.21 -21.16 -28.46
N ILE A 468 -14.38 -21.18 -29.50
CA ILE A 468 -13.41 -20.10 -29.79
C ILE A 468 -14.11 -18.83 -30.27
N ASP A 469 -15.13 -18.96 -31.13
CA ASP A 469 -15.98 -17.83 -31.56
C ASP A 469 -16.64 -17.15 -30.34
N GLY A 470 -17.07 -17.94 -29.35
CA GLY A 470 -17.53 -17.47 -28.06
C GLY A 470 -16.46 -16.70 -27.28
N VAL A 471 -15.25 -17.25 -27.15
CA VAL A 471 -14.14 -16.59 -26.45
C VAL A 471 -13.81 -15.24 -27.10
N GLU A 472 -13.62 -15.17 -28.42
CA GLU A 472 -13.29 -13.91 -29.12
C GLU A 472 -14.39 -12.86 -28.94
N LYS A 473 -15.65 -13.26 -29.09
CA LYS A 473 -16.81 -12.38 -28.87
C LYS A 473 -16.87 -11.80 -27.45
N TYR A 474 -16.51 -12.57 -26.43
CA TYR A 474 -16.50 -12.06 -25.06
C TYR A 474 -15.21 -11.31 -24.70
N LEU A 475 -14.08 -11.58 -25.36
CA LEU A 475 -12.88 -10.76 -25.25
C LEU A 475 -13.09 -9.34 -25.81
N GLU A 476 -13.84 -9.18 -26.91
CA GLU A 476 -14.12 -7.84 -27.43
C GLU A 476 -15.07 -7.06 -26.51
N LYS A 477 -16.08 -7.72 -25.92
CA LYS A 477 -16.88 -7.13 -24.83
C LYS A 477 -16.03 -6.78 -23.60
N PHE A 478 -15.03 -7.59 -23.29
CA PHE A 478 -14.10 -7.31 -22.20
C PHE A 478 -13.28 -6.06 -22.50
N ARG A 479 -12.84 -5.83 -23.76
CA ARG A 479 -12.15 -4.59 -24.16
C ARG A 479 -12.99 -3.36 -23.80
N GLU A 480 -14.20 -3.25 -24.37
CA GLU A 480 -15.13 -2.13 -24.12
C GLU A 480 -15.40 -1.94 -22.61
N HIS A 481 -15.66 -3.04 -21.89
CA HIS A 481 -15.92 -2.97 -20.46
C HIS A 481 -14.69 -2.53 -19.65
N SER A 482 -13.50 -3.01 -20.03
CA SER A 482 -12.24 -2.69 -19.35
C SER A 482 -11.87 -1.21 -19.44
N GLU A 483 -12.24 -0.53 -20.53
CA GLU A 483 -12.03 0.92 -20.71
C GLU A 483 -12.90 1.72 -19.71
N HIS A 484 -14.19 1.39 -19.60
CA HIS A 484 -15.08 1.99 -18.60
C HIS A 484 -14.60 1.73 -17.15
N ILE A 485 -14.12 0.53 -16.84
CA ILE A 485 -13.53 0.22 -15.52
C ILE A 485 -12.29 1.09 -15.23
N GLN A 486 -11.42 1.29 -16.21
CA GLN A 486 -10.23 2.14 -16.07
C GLN A 486 -10.59 3.62 -15.87
N GLU A 487 -11.59 4.12 -16.59
CA GLU A 487 -12.12 5.48 -16.43
C GLU A 487 -12.67 5.68 -15.00
N VAL A 488 -13.50 4.74 -14.53
CA VAL A 488 -14.03 4.75 -13.16
C VAL A 488 -12.92 4.71 -12.10
N CYS A 489 -11.82 3.97 -12.32
CA CYS A 489 -10.67 4.00 -11.42
C CYS A 489 -10.00 5.38 -11.37
N ARG A 490 -9.88 6.06 -12.52
CA ARG A 490 -9.33 7.42 -12.60
C ARG A 490 -10.20 8.43 -11.88
N LEU A 491 -11.53 8.40 -12.08
CA LEU A 491 -12.45 9.28 -11.35
C LEU A 491 -12.36 9.06 -9.83
N LEU A 492 -12.30 7.79 -9.39
CA LEU A 492 -12.10 7.42 -7.99
C LEU A 492 -10.76 7.94 -7.42
N HIS A 493 -9.72 7.99 -8.26
CA HIS A 493 -8.42 8.55 -7.91
C HIS A 493 -8.47 10.08 -7.78
N HIS A 494 -9.19 10.79 -8.66
CA HIS A 494 -9.36 12.24 -8.59
C HIS A 494 -10.10 12.71 -7.32
N ILE A 495 -10.99 11.88 -6.76
CA ILE A 495 -11.73 12.18 -5.52
C ILE A 495 -11.01 11.75 -4.22
N SER A 496 -9.76 11.28 -4.30
CA SER A 496 -9.00 10.80 -3.13
C SER A 496 -8.73 11.89 -2.07
N LEU A 497 -9.26 11.68 -0.86
CA LEU A 497 -9.26 12.69 0.21
C LEU A 497 -8.06 12.64 1.16
N ASN A 498 -7.32 11.53 1.20
CA ASN A 498 -6.16 11.35 2.06
C ASN A 498 -5.09 10.50 1.35
N ASP A 499 -3.85 10.56 1.85
CA ASP A 499 -2.69 9.92 1.21
C ASP A 499 -2.87 8.41 1.03
N THR A 500 -3.47 7.70 2.01
CA THR A 500 -3.73 6.26 1.90
C THR A 500 -4.65 5.97 0.71
N LEU A 501 -5.79 6.66 0.62
CA LEU A 501 -6.72 6.50 -0.49
C LEU A 501 -6.05 6.84 -1.83
N HIS A 502 -5.31 7.94 -1.90
CA HIS A 502 -4.60 8.37 -3.11
C HIS A 502 -3.66 7.27 -3.63
N ILE A 503 -2.81 6.72 -2.75
CA ILE A 503 -1.88 5.65 -3.14
C ILE A 503 -2.63 4.39 -3.60
N HIS A 504 -3.69 3.98 -2.90
CA HIS A 504 -4.45 2.78 -3.26
C HIS A 504 -5.24 2.95 -4.56
N THR A 505 -5.93 4.07 -4.76
CA THR A 505 -6.75 4.30 -5.97
C THR A 505 -5.90 4.47 -7.22
N GLY A 506 -4.80 5.24 -7.14
CA GLY A 506 -3.83 5.33 -8.23
C GLY A 506 -3.13 4.00 -8.53
N HIS A 507 -2.87 3.16 -7.52
CA HIS A 507 -2.33 1.82 -7.76
C HIS A 507 -3.35 0.92 -8.48
N SER A 508 -4.62 0.93 -8.08
CA SER A 508 -5.69 0.19 -8.77
C SER A 508 -5.85 0.66 -10.22
N GLU A 509 -5.84 1.97 -10.47
CA GLU A 509 -5.90 2.55 -11.81
C GLU A 509 -4.77 2.02 -12.71
N ARG A 510 -3.51 2.17 -12.28
CA ARG A 510 -2.33 1.69 -13.03
C ARG A 510 -2.34 0.18 -13.23
N THR A 511 -2.73 -0.58 -12.21
CA THR A 511 -2.77 -2.06 -12.26
C THR A 511 -3.79 -2.53 -13.28
N LEU A 512 -5.01 -1.99 -13.29
CA LEU A 512 -6.06 -2.38 -14.24
C LEU A 512 -5.72 -1.92 -15.66
N ARG A 513 -5.15 -0.71 -15.83
CA ARG A 513 -4.65 -0.22 -17.12
C ARG A 513 -3.57 -1.13 -17.71
N ALA A 514 -2.65 -1.62 -16.87
CA ALA A 514 -1.63 -2.58 -17.29
C ALA A 514 -2.20 -3.99 -17.55
N LEU A 515 -3.23 -4.42 -16.79
CA LEU A 515 -3.75 -5.78 -16.84
C LEU A 515 -4.73 -6.03 -18.02
N ALA A 516 -5.55 -5.03 -18.39
CA ALA A 516 -6.51 -5.13 -19.49
C ALA A 516 -5.92 -5.69 -20.81
N PRO A 517 -4.82 -5.14 -21.37
CA PRO A 517 -4.22 -5.67 -22.60
C PRO A 517 -3.63 -7.06 -22.41
N LEU A 518 -3.14 -7.41 -21.22
CA LEU A 518 -2.55 -8.74 -20.97
C LEU A 518 -3.61 -9.83 -20.88
N THR A 519 -4.79 -9.53 -20.34
CA THR A 519 -5.95 -10.45 -20.38
C THR A 519 -6.39 -10.71 -21.83
N LEU A 520 -6.40 -9.68 -22.68
CA LEU A 520 -6.69 -9.82 -24.12
C LEU A 520 -5.63 -10.67 -24.84
N LEU A 521 -4.35 -10.46 -24.57
CA LEU A 521 -3.24 -11.23 -25.14
C LEU A 521 -3.25 -12.70 -24.67
N ALA A 522 -3.55 -12.96 -23.39
CA ALA A 522 -3.74 -14.32 -22.88
C ALA A 522 -4.93 -15.02 -23.57
N GLY A 523 -6.02 -14.28 -23.82
CA GLY A 523 -7.17 -14.74 -24.59
C GLY A 523 -6.80 -15.12 -26.02
N ARG A 524 -6.10 -14.22 -26.73
CA ARG A 524 -5.58 -14.46 -28.08
C ARG A 524 -4.67 -15.68 -28.17
N THR A 525 -3.76 -15.84 -27.20
CA THR A 525 -2.87 -17.01 -27.09
C THR A 525 -3.67 -18.31 -27.00
N PHE A 526 -4.78 -18.31 -26.24
CA PHE A 526 -5.68 -19.46 -26.17
C PHE A 526 -6.44 -19.69 -27.49
N CYS A 527 -6.95 -18.65 -28.17
CA CYS A 527 -7.63 -18.81 -29.46
C CYS A 527 -6.72 -19.40 -30.56
N ILE A 528 -5.42 -19.05 -30.55
CA ILE A 528 -4.41 -19.62 -31.45
C ILE A 528 -4.06 -21.07 -31.06
N HIS A 529 -4.07 -21.38 -29.76
CA HIS A 529 -3.70 -22.69 -29.21
C HIS A 529 -4.83 -23.35 -28.39
N PRO A 530 -6.01 -23.64 -29.00
CA PRO A 530 -7.23 -23.98 -28.27
C PRO A 530 -7.20 -25.34 -27.56
N SER A 531 -6.30 -26.24 -27.97
CA SER A 531 -6.05 -27.53 -27.31
C SER A 531 -5.07 -27.42 -26.13
N SER A 532 -4.45 -26.25 -25.90
CA SER A 532 -3.46 -26.06 -24.85
C SER A 532 -4.11 -25.77 -23.50
N ARG A 533 -4.10 -26.77 -22.61
CA ARG A 533 -4.50 -26.59 -21.20
C ARG A 533 -3.72 -25.46 -20.51
N ILE A 534 -2.43 -25.31 -20.81
CA ILE A 534 -1.56 -24.28 -20.23
C ILE A 534 -2.00 -22.88 -20.67
N ALA A 535 -2.33 -22.69 -21.96
CA ALA A 535 -2.83 -21.39 -22.44
C ALA A 535 -4.21 -21.05 -21.81
N ARG A 536 -5.08 -22.05 -21.63
CA ARG A 536 -6.37 -21.88 -20.94
C ARG A 536 -6.19 -21.52 -19.46
N GLU A 537 -5.32 -22.22 -18.74
CA GLU A 537 -4.95 -21.94 -17.35
C GLU A 537 -4.43 -20.50 -17.20
N ASN A 538 -3.57 -20.06 -18.11
CA ASN A 538 -3.06 -18.69 -18.12
C ASN A 538 -4.20 -17.66 -18.32
N LEU A 539 -5.09 -17.87 -19.30
CA LEU A 539 -6.28 -17.01 -19.48
C LEU A 539 -7.16 -16.98 -18.21
N GLU A 540 -7.43 -18.14 -17.59
CA GLU A 540 -8.22 -18.23 -16.37
C GLU A 540 -7.62 -17.39 -15.23
N VAL A 541 -6.29 -17.46 -15.02
CA VAL A 541 -5.57 -16.67 -13.99
C VAL A 541 -5.54 -15.17 -14.30
N PHE A 542 -5.41 -14.77 -15.57
CA PHE A 542 -5.55 -13.36 -15.96
C PHE A 542 -6.98 -12.83 -15.66
N CYS A 543 -8.03 -13.59 -16.00
CA CYS A 543 -9.41 -13.26 -15.67
C CYS A 543 -9.66 -13.19 -14.15
N ASP A 544 -9.12 -14.12 -13.35
CA ASP A 544 -9.26 -14.08 -11.88
C ASP A 544 -8.51 -12.91 -11.26
N THR A 545 -7.32 -12.58 -11.77
CA THR A 545 -6.57 -11.42 -11.30
C THR A 545 -7.29 -10.12 -11.64
N TRP A 546 -7.94 -10.05 -12.80
CA TRP A 546 -8.79 -8.91 -13.16
C TRP A 546 -9.99 -8.78 -12.21
N ALA A 547 -10.78 -9.85 -12.05
CA ALA A 547 -11.92 -9.88 -11.14
C ALA A 547 -11.53 -9.48 -9.70
N HIS A 548 -10.38 -9.93 -9.21
CA HIS A 548 -9.85 -9.50 -7.90
C HIS A 548 -9.64 -7.98 -7.84
N ASN A 549 -8.97 -7.39 -8.83
CA ASN A 549 -8.73 -5.95 -8.86
C ASN A 549 -10.04 -5.14 -8.99
N VAL A 550 -11.04 -5.62 -9.73
CA VAL A 550 -12.38 -5.00 -9.78
C VAL A 550 -13.06 -5.04 -8.40
N ASN A 551 -12.96 -6.14 -7.66
CA ASN A 551 -13.47 -6.22 -6.28
C ASN A 551 -12.76 -5.25 -5.33
N GLU A 552 -11.46 -4.99 -5.52
CA GLU A 552 -10.72 -3.98 -4.75
C GLU A 552 -11.27 -2.56 -4.98
N ILE A 553 -11.72 -2.21 -6.20
CA ILE A 553 -12.42 -0.93 -6.47
C ILE A 553 -13.65 -0.79 -5.56
N SER A 554 -14.43 -1.87 -5.40
CA SER A 554 -15.62 -1.86 -4.52
C SER A 554 -15.27 -1.58 -3.06
N ARG A 555 -14.10 -2.03 -2.58
CA ARG A 555 -13.60 -1.67 -1.24
C ARG A 555 -13.19 -0.21 -1.19
N LEU A 556 -12.38 0.25 -2.14
CA LEU A 556 -11.87 1.63 -2.20
C LEU A 556 -13.00 2.67 -2.34
N ALA A 557 -14.06 2.36 -3.09
CA ALA A 557 -15.25 3.21 -3.18
C ALA A 557 -15.95 3.40 -1.82
N LYS A 558 -16.08 2.32 -1.03
CA LYS A 558 -16.67 2.36 0.32
C LYS A 558 -15.79 3.14 1.29
N GLU A 559 -14.47 3.00 1.19
CA GLU A 559 -13.51 3.77 2.00
C GLU A 559 -13.53 5.26 1.62
N SER A 560 -13.62 5.59 0.32
CA SER A 560 -13.76 6.97 -0.18
C SER A 560 -15.07 7.62 0.27
N ASP A 561 -16.21 6.94 0.20
CA ASP A 561 -17.48 7.44 0.75
C ASP A 561 -17.41 7.61 2.29
N ALA A 562 -16.78 6.70 3.01
CA ALA A 562 -16.58 6.81 4.45
C ALA A 562 -15.67 7.99 4.83
N ALA A 563 -14.68 8.31 4.00
CA ALA A 563 -13.84 9.51 4.14
C ALA A 563 -14.64 10.79 3.85
N ALA A 564 -15.41 10.83 2.75
CA ALA A 564 -16.23 11.98 2.36
C ALA A 564 -17.34 12.28 3.37
N SER A 565 -17.98 11.23 3.91
CA SER A 565 -19.00 11.30 4.96
C SER A 565 -18.44 11.64 6.35
N GLY A 566 -17.12 11.76 6.52
CA GLY A 566 -16.48 12.04 7.81
C GLY A 566 -16.51 10.90 8.84
N ARG A 567 -17.01 9.71 8.48
CA ARG A 567 -17.13 8.55 9.38
C ARG A 567 -15.77 8.13 9.94
N ILE A 568 -14.75 8.10 9.08
CA ILE A 568 -13.36 7.77 9.45
C ILE A 568 -12.79 8.76 10.49
N ALA A 569 -13.16 10.04 10.42
CA ALA A 569 -12.73 11.05 11.38
C ALA A 569 -13.42 10.87 12.74
N ALA A 570 -14.73 10.55 12.73
CA ALA A 570 -15.49 10.26 13.94
C ALA A 570 -14.98 9.01 14.68
N GLU A 571 -14.62 7.94 13.95
CA GLU A 571 -14.04 6.71 14.52
C GLU A 571 -12.67 6.98 15.18
N LYS A 572 -11.78 7.72 14.50
CA LYS A 572 -10.49 8.13 15.08
C LYS A 572 -10.66 8.99 16.33
N GLN A 573 -11.64 9.90 16.35
CA GLN A 573 -11.94 10.74 17.52
C GLN A 573 -12.53 9.93 18.68
N ALA A 574 -13.42 8.97 18.42
CA ALA A 574 -13.97 8.07 19.44
C ALA A 574 -12.89 7.21 20.11
N TYR A 575 -11.88 6.77 19.36
CA TYR A 575 -10.73 6.03 19.91
C TYR A 575 -9.72 6.93 20.67
N MET A 576 -9.80 8.25 20.49
CA MET A 576 -8.95 9.24 21.17
C MET A 576 -9.61 9.85 22.42
N SER A 577 -10.91 9.66 22.64
CA SER A 577 -11.51 10.00 23.94
C SER A 577 -10.99 9.07 25.04
N LEU A 578 -10.25 9.64 26.00
CA LEU A 578 -9.87 8.97 27.24
C LEU A 578 -11.11 8.35 27.92
N PRO A 579 -10.97 7.21 28.62
CA PRO A 579 -12.07 6.65 29.41
C PRO A 579 -12.60 7.72 30.38
N ARG A 580 -13.90 8.02 30.31
CA ARG A 580 -14.51 9.05 31.16
C ARG A 580 -14.24 8.73 32.63
N PRO A 581 -13.61 9.64 33.41
CA PRO A 581 -13.44 9.42 34.84
C PRO A 581 -14.81 9.27 35.51
N GLY A 582 -15.04 8.15 36.19
CA GLY A 582 -16.23 7.96 37.03
C GLY A 582 -17.26 6.91 36.59
N VAL A 583 -16.98 6.05 35.60
CA VAL A 583 -17.84 4.87 35.32
C VAL A 583 -17.13 3.57 35.68
N SER A 584 -17.42 3.05 36.87
CA SER A 584 -16.96 1.73 37.31
C SER A 584 -17.55 0.66 36.39
N SER A 585 -16.68 -0.12 35.72
CA SER A 585 -17.12 -1.24 34.87
C SER A 585 -17.76 -2.33 35.74
N MET A 586 -19.08 -2.49 35.62
CA MET A 586 -19.83 -3.54 36.30
C MET A 586 -20.19 -4.63 35.28
N ALA A 587 -19.18 -5.40 34.88
CA ALA A 587 -19.33 -6.57 34.01
C ALA A 587 -18.22 -7.61 34.27
N ALA A 588 -18.10 -8.06 35.52
CA ALA A 588 -17.13 -9.07 35.95
C ALA A 588 -17.81 -10.18 36.80
N THR A 589 -18.90 -10.73 36.28
CA THR A 589 -19.59 -11.89 36.89
C THR A 589 -20.28 -12.70 35.79
N ASN A 590 -19.54 -13.67 35.21
CA ASN A 590 -20.01 -14.99 34.78
C ASN A 590 -18.87 -15.75 34.07
N MET A 591 -17.96 -16.33 34.87
CA MET A 591 -17.03 -17.39 34.42
C MET A 591 -16.75 -18.36 35.57
N VAL A 592 -17.66 -19.31 35.82
CA VAL A 592 -17.36 -20.63 36.43
C VAL A 592 -18.35 -21.65 35.84
N ALA A 593 -17.89 -22.89 35.66
CA ALA A 593 -18.55 -24.03 35.00
C ALA A 593 -18.60 -23.94 33.45
N SER A 594 -18.24 -24.98 32.68
CA SER A 594 -17.85 -26.36 33.04
C SER A 594 -16.82 -26.92 32.04
N MET A 595 -15.89 -27.75 32.50
CA MET A 595 -15.07 -28.61 31.63
C MET A 595 -15.62 -30.04 31.61
N SER A 596 -15.90 -30.59 30.42
CA SER A 596 -15.91 -32.05 30.22
C SER A 596 -16.06 -32.47 28.74
N GLY A 597 -14.99 -33.04 28.17
CA GLY A 597 -15.00 -34.24 27.31
C GLY A 597 -15.45 -34.15 25.83
N GLY A 598 -14.68 -34.79 24.94
CA GLY A 598 -15.20 -35.34 23.67
C GLY A 598 -14.36 -35.04 22.41
N SER A 599 -13.65 -36.06 21.95
CA SER A 599 -13.10 -36.26 20.58
C SER A 599 -14.09 -35.88 19.45
N ASP A 600 -13.69 -35.41 18.25
CA ASP A 600 -12.93 -36.16 17.24
C ASP A 600 -12.38 -35.28 16.07
N MET A 601 -11.70 -35.91 15.09
CA MET A 601 -10.88 -35.32 14.02
C MET A 601 -11.58 -34.93 12.69
N PHE A 602 -10.94 -33.99 11.97
CA PHE A 602 -10.81 -33.85 10.49
C PHE A 602 -12.00 -34.09 9.53
N SER A 603 -12.47 -33.01 8.89
CA SER A 603 -12.81 -32.83 7.45
C SER A 603 -13.54 -31.48 7.29
N SER A 604 -13.59 -30.77 6.15
CA SER A 604 -13.08 -31.02 4.80
C SER A 604 -12.73 -29.71 4.08
N VAL A 605 -12.01 -29.82 2.96
CA VAL A 605 -11.66 -28.72 2.04
C VAL A 605 -12.81 -28.41 1.07
N MET A 606 -12.89 -27.15 0.59
CA MET A 606 -13.64 -26.63 -0.57
C MET A 606 -15.11 -27.05 -0.80
N SER A 607 -15.99 -26.05 -0.88
CA SER A 607 -17.06 -26.00 -1.90
C SER A 607 -17.62 -24.58 -2.03
N SER A 608 -17.43 -23.97 -3.20
CA SER A 608 -18.14 -22.76 -3.63
C SER A 608 -19.62 -23.09 -3.86
N SER A 609 -20.54 -22.19 -3.47
CA SER A 609 -21.78 -21.94 -4.23
C SER A 609 -22.57 -20.76 -3.70
N SER A 610 -23.14 -20.01 -4.65
CA SER A 610 -24.08 -18.92 -4.48
C SER A 610 -25.30 -19.30 -3.63
N SER A 611 -25.90 -18.32 -2.96
CA SER A 611 -27.33 -18.35 -2.64
C SER A 611 -27.93 -16.95 -2.64
N ALA A 612 -29.08 -16.84 -3.32
CA ALA A 612 -29.79 -15.60 -3.50
C ALA A 612 -30.61 -15.22 -2.26
N CYS A 613 -31.01 -13.96 -2.24
CA CYS A 613 -31.94 -13.35 -1.31
C CYS A 613 -33.27 -14.11 -1.11
N MET A 614 -33.72 -14.19 0.15
CA MET A 614 -35.15 -14.13 0.53
C MET A 614 -35.28 -13.38 1.86
N PHE A 615 -36.20 -12.41 1.91
CA PHE A 615 -36.61 -11.71 3.13
C PHE A 615 -37.48 -12.62 4.02
N PRO A 616 -37.61 -12.29 5.32
CA PRO A 616 -38.90 -11.75 5.73
C PRO A 616 -38.83 -10.52 6.65
N ASN A 617 -39.99 -9.85 6.74
CA ASN A 617 -40.36 -8.77 7.67
C ASN A 617 -40.16 -9.18 9.16
N GLU A 618 -40.19 -8.30 10.17
CA GLU A 618 -41.02 -7.08 10.32
C GLU A 618 -40.48 -6.10 11.39
N CYS A 619 -41.01 -4.86 11.36
CA CYS A 619 -40.85 -3.66 12.20
C CYS A 619 -40.52 -3.86 13.72
N VAL A 620 -39.94 -2.90 14.46
CA VAL A 620 -40.40 -1.50 14.66
C VAL A 620 -39.25 -0.57 15.08
N CYS A 621 -39.24 0.68 14.57
CA CYS A 621 -38.61 1.86 15.19
C CYS A 621 -39.51 3.10 15.03
N PRO A 622 -39.63 4.00 16.03
CA PRO A 622 -40.55 5.13 15.98
C PRO A 622 -40.00 6.36 15.23
N SER A 623 -40.91 7.14 14.66
CA SER A 623 -40.65 8.29 13.78
C SER A 623 -41.02 9.64 14.42
N ALA A 624 -40.33 10.72 14.02
CA ALA A 624 -40.74 12.14 13.94
C ALA A 624 -39.52 13.08 14.00
N SER A 625 -39.44 14.25 13.33
CA SER A 625 -40.29 14.82 12.28
C SER A 625 -39.56 15.96 11.56
N SER A 626 -39.98 16.26 10.32
CA SER A 626 -39.55 17.40 9.50
C SER A 626 -40.59 18.52 9.45
N HIS A 627 -40.17 19.80 9.42
CA HIS A 627 -40.91 20.99 8.94
C HIS A 627 -39.87 22.09 8.61
N VAL A 628 -40.02 23.03 7.66
CA VAL A 628 -41.05 23.28 6.65
C VAL A 628 -40.49 24.10 5.46
N ALA A 629 -41.14 23.91 4.32
CA ALA A 629 -41.26 24.72 3.09
C ALA A 629 -41.17 26.28 3.24
N ARG A 630 -41.09 27.12 2.19
CA ARG A 630 -41.79 27.07 0.88
C ARG A 630 -41.30 28.20 -0.06
N SER A 631 -41.68 28.09 -1.34
CA SER A 631 -42.12 29.18 -2.26
C SER A 631 -41.18 29.63 -3.39
N LEU A 632 -41.50 29.28 -4.64
CA LEU A 632 -42.42 30.05 -5.49
C LEU A 632 -42.94 29.18 -6.65
N SER A 633 -43.90 29.69 -7.45
CA SER A 633 -44.78 28.85 -8.25
C SER A 633 -45.23 29.47 -9.59
N ASN A 634 -45.67 28.57 -10.49
CA ASN A 634 -46.46 28.80 -11.71
C ASN A 634 -45.77 29.41 -12.94
N LEU A 635 -45.74 28.62 -14.01
CA LEU A 635 -46.46 28.94 -15.25
C LEU A 635 -46.86 27.65 -15.98
N ARG A 636 -48.10 27.57 -16.46
CA ARG A 636 -48.65 26.51 -17.33
C ARG A 636 -48.91 27.12 -18.71
N LEU A 637 -48.65 26.40 -19.80
CA LEU A 637 -49.42 26.53 -21.06
C LEU A 637 -49.28 25.29 -21.97
N ASN A 638 -50.44 24.82 -22.44
CA ASN A 638 -50.84 23.79 -23.42
C ASN A 638 -49.86 23.10 -24.42
N SER A 639 -49.98 21.75 -24.48
CA SER A 639 -50.13 20.76 -25.60
C SER A 639 -50.27 21.25 -27.08
N PRO A 640 -50.21 20.37 -28.14
CA PRO A 640 -50.08 18.88 -28.15
C PRO A 640 -49.24 18.19 -29.29
N ALA A 641 -49.19 16.85 -29.23
CA ALA A 641 -49.25 15.85 -30.35
C ALA A 641 -47.99 15.34 -31.12
N GLN A 642 -47.74 14.02 -31.02
CA GLN A 642 -47.67 12.98 -32.09
C GLN A 642 -46.84 11.76 -31.59
N GLN A 643 -47.43 10.65 -31.14
CA GLN A 643 -47.84 9.47 -31.95
C GLN A 643 -46.76 8.84 -32.85
N ARG A 644 -46.28 7.65 -32.45
CA ARG A 644 -46.39 6.41 -33.24
C ARG A 644 -46.35 5.14 -32.36
N LYS A 645 -47.13 4.13 -32.75
CA LYS A 645 -47.25 2.80 -32.12
C LYS A 645 -46.90 1.71 -33.14
N ALA A 646 -46.30 0.61 -32.68
CA ALA A 646 -46.63 -0.80 -33.01
C ALA A 646 -45.75 -1.70 -32.08
N ASN A 647 -46.21 -2.72 -31.34
CA ASN A 647 -47.10 -3.86 -31.60
C ASN A 647 -46.55 -4.85 -32.67
N SER A 648 -46.55 -6.17 -32.48
CA SER A 648 -46.92 -7.00 -31.32
C SER A 648 -46.43 -8.46 -31.44
N ALA A 649 -46.27 -9.13 -30.29
CA ALA A 649 -46.61 -10.53 -29.96
C ALA A 649 -46.64 -11.66 -31.02
N PHE A 650 -46.17 -12.84 -30.60
CA PHE A 650 -46.89 -14.10 -30.84
C PHE A 650 -46.78 -15.05 -29.64
N SER A 651 -47.85 -15.81 -29.39
CA SER A 651 -47.97 -16.78 -28.28
C SER A 651 -48.86 -17.95 -28.71
N ILE A 652 -48.41 -19.20 -28.56
CA ILE A 652 -49.25 -20.41 -28.66
C ILE A 652 -48.88 -21.42 -27.56
N VAL A 653 -49.88 -22.19 -27.12
CA VAL A 653 -49.93 -23.04 -25.92
C VAL A 653 -50.13 -24.51 -26.34
N ARG A 654 -49.58 -25.51 -25.61
CA ARG A 654 -50.32 -26.69 -25.05
C ARG A 654 -49.48 -27.82 -24.39
N GLN A 655 -49.87 -28.15 -23.16
CA GLN A 655 -50.20 -29.49 -22.60
C GLN A 655 -49.19 -30.68 -22.61
N GLY A 656 -48.47 -30.83 -21.48
CA GLY A 656 -48.46 -31.96 -20.52
C GLY A 656 -48.51 -33.45 -20.92
N SER A 657 -47.60 -34.27 -20.33
CA SER A 657 -47.87 -35.62 -19.75
C SER A 657 -46.62 -36.21 -19.03
N GLU A 658 -46.83 -36.85 -17.87
CA GLU A 658 -45.99 -37.93 -17.29
C GLU A 658 -46.59 -39.30 -17.71
N PRO A 659 -46.09 -40.51 -17.32
CA PRO A 659 -44.85 -40.93 -16.62
C PRO A 659 -44.01 -41.86 -17.58
N PRO A 660 -43.20 -42.90 -17.19
CA PRO A 660 -42.77 -43.42 -15.87
C PRO A 660 -41.26 -43.75 -15.73
N THR A 661 -40.90 -44.34 -14.58
CA THR A 661 -39.57 -44.83 -14.20
C THR A 661 -39.39 -46.34 -14.41
N LEU A 662 -38.16 -46.78 -14.73
CA LEU A 662 -37.75 -48.20 -14.72
C LEU A 662 -36.41 -48.39 -14.00
N ARG A 663 -36.31 -49.45 -13.18
CA ARG A 663 -35.13 -49.92 -12.45
C ARG A 663 -34.41 -51.05 -13.20
N MET A 664 -33.13 -51.30 -12.87
CA MET A 664 -32.35 -52.59 -12.80
C MET A 664 -30.84 -52.32 -13.18
N PRO A 665 -29.86 -53.26 -13.07
CA PRO A 665 -28.71 -53.13 -12.12
C PRO A 665 -27.34 -53.37 -12.82
N PRO A 666 -26.37 -54.15 -12.27
CA PRO A 666 -25.46 -53.99 -11.11
C PRO A 666 -24.04 -53.52 -11.58
N PRO A 667 -22.87 -53.83 -10.94
CA PRO A 667 -22.25 -55.17 -10.95
C PRO A 667 -21.46 -55.47 -9.61
N PRO A 668 -20.40 -56.33 -9.48
CA PRO A 668 -20.32 -57.26 -8.34
C PRO A 668 -19.13 -57.03 -7.38
N ALA A 669 -19.08 -57.85 -6.32
CA ALA A 669 -17.99 -57.88 -5.34
C ALA A 669 -16.98 -59.03 -5.54
N ASP A 670 -15.85 -58.90 -4.85
CA ASP A 670 -14.81 -59.89 -4.51
C ASP A 670 -13.82 -60.35 -5.63
N ARG A 671 -12.56 -59.94 -5.49
CA ARG A 671 -11.36 -60.76 -5.75
C ARG A 671 -10.21 -60.30 -4.84
N ARG A 672 -9.53 -61.28 -4.25
CA ARG A 672 -8.51 -61.12 -3.20
C ARG A 672 -7.10 -61.10 -3.79
N ASP A 673 -6.24 -60.25 -3.21
CA ASP A 673 -4.79 -60.40 -3.01
C ASP A 673 -3.86 -60.64 -4.24
N PRO A 674 -2.52 -60.40 -4.16
CA PRO A 674 -1.73 -60.09 -2.96
C PRO A 674 -0.83 -58.83 -3.02
N LYS A 675 -0.30 -58.43 -1.85
CA LYS A 675 0.80 -57.46 -1.71
C LYS A 675 2.14 -58.01 -2.26
N PRO A 676 2.96 -57.18 -2.92
CA PRO A 676 4.42 -57.32 -2.98
C PRO A 676 5.12 -56.66 -1.78
N PRO A 677 6.40 -56.96 -1.48
CA PRO A 677 7.04 -56.62 -0.21
C PRO A 677 7.85 -55.32 -0.23
N GLU A 678 7.88 -54.61 0.91
CA GLU A 678 8.99 -53.73 1.27
C GLU A 678 10.26 -54.55 1.53
N PRO A 679 11.44 -54.02 1.16
CA PRO A 679 12.59 -54.20 2.04
C PRO A 679 13.49 -52.94 2.19
N TYR A 680 14.23 -52.93 3.30
CA TYR A 680 15.36 -52.02 3.64
C TYR A 680 15.07 -50.62 4.20
N ARG A 681 14.70 -50.59 5.49
CA ARG A 681 15.40 -49.70 6.43
C ARG A 681 16.77 -50.29 6.81
N ARG A 682 17.86 -49.60 6.46
CA ARG A 682 19.14 -49.45 7.22
C ARG A 682 20.25 -49.02 6.26
N LEU A 683 20.68 -47.77 6.35
CA LEU A 683 22.04 -47.36 5.98
C LEU A 683 22.52 -46.10 6.76
N ASP A 684 22.04 -45.93 8.00
CA ASP A 684 22.51 -44.92 8.94
C ASP A 684 23.33 -45.57 10.07
N SER A 685 24.54 -46.02 9.74
CA SER A 685 25.67 -46.20 10.67
C SER A 685 26.92 -46.65 9.92
N ILE A 686 28.10 -46.24 10.42
CA ILE A 686 29.45 -46.54 9.90
C ILE A 686 29.94 -45.58 8.79
N PHE A 687 30.22 -44.34 9.19
CA PHE A 687 31.51 -43.64 8.98
C PHE A 687 31.59 -42.55 10.08
N GLN A 688 32.08 -42.90 11.26
CA GLN A 688 33.42 -42.59 11.78
C GLN A 688 33.43 -41.35 12.71
N GLN A 689 34.42 -41.31 13.60
CA GLN A 689 34.42 -40.58 14.88
C GLN A 689 34.69 -39.07 14.74
N PRO A 690 34.32 -38.25 15.75
CA PRO A 690 34.45 -36.81 15.68
C PRO A 690 35.90 -36.34 15.84
N VAL A 691 36.26 -35.29 15.10
CA VAL A 691 37.36 -34.38 15.41
C VAL A 691 36.74 -33.02 15.69
N GLU A 692 36.99 -32.46 16.87
CA GLU A 692 36.44 -31.17 17.26
C GLU A 692 37.02 -30.04 16.40
N ALA A 693 36.14 -29.34 15.68
CA ALA A 693 36.36 -27.99 15.18
C ALA A 693 35.37 -27.06 15.91
N PRO A 694 35.78 -25.85 16.32
CA PRO A 694 34.93 -24.97 17.14
C PRO A 694 33.68 -24.54 16.36
N PRO A 695 32.50 -24.51 17.00
CA PRO A 695 31.26 -24.17 16.32
C PRO A 695 31.23 -22.68 15.94
N VAL A 696 31.11 -22.42 14.64
CA VAL A 696 30.74 -21.09 14.13
C VAL A 696 29.27 -20.83 14.49
N PRO A 697 28.93 -19.77 15.25
CA PRO A 697 27.55 -19.58 15.73
C PRO A 697 26.60 -19.14 14.61
N ARG A 698 25.54 -19.93 14.35
CA ARG A 698 24.41 -19.51 13.50
C ARG A 698 23.41 -18.67 14.29
N HIS A 699 23.81 -17.50 14.78
CA HIS A 699 23.00 -16.68 15.69
C HIS A 699 22.93 -15.16 15.36
N SER A 700 23.40 -14.73 14.18
CA SER A 700 23.44 -13.31 13.81
C SER A 700 22.09 -12.73 13.38
N GLU A 701 21.26 -13.46 12.60
CA GLU A 701 19.97 -12.91 12.12
C GLU A 701 18.93 -12.69 13.24
N GLU A 702 18.93 -13.51 14.31
CA GLU A 702 17.97 -13.35 15.42
C GLU A 702 18.32 -12.20 16.36
N GLN A 703 19.60 -11.87 16.56
CA GLN A 703 20.02 -10.88 17.58
C GLN A 703 19.73 -9.43 17.16
N VAL A 704 19.86 -9.11 15.87
CA VAL A 704 19.44 -7.80 15.30
C VAL A 704 17.95 -7.55 15.55
N ILE A 705 17.14 -8.60 15.59
CA ILE A 705 15.69 -8.55 15.81
C ILE A 705 15.37 -8.37 17.31
N ILE A 706 16.11 -9.04 18.21
CA ILE A 706 15.86 -9.03 19.67
C ILE A 706 15.88 -7.63 20.30
N MET A 707 16.76 -6.73 19.83
CA MET A 707 16.86 -5.36 20.37
C MET A 707 15.59 -4.51 20.14
N ARG A 708 14.78 -4.84 19.13
CA ARG A 708 13.43 -4.26 18.94
C ARG A 708 12.32 -5.20 19.43
N GLN A 709 12.46 -6.53 19.33
CA GLN A 709 11.38 -7.46 19.68
C GLN A 709 11.10 -7.57 21.19
N SER A 710 12.12 -7.63 22.06
CA SER A 710 11.91 -7.91 23.49
C SER A 710 11.07 -6.86 24.24
N GLU A 711 10.95 -5.64 23.70
CA GLU A 711 9.99 -4.62 24.17
C GLU A 711 8.73 -4.49 23.28
N ARG A 712 8.79 -4.82 21.97
CA ARG A 712 7.61 -4.89 21.08
C ARG A 712 6.58 -5.92 21.60
N GLU A 713 7.02 -7.03 22.19
CA GLU A 713 6.11 -8.11 22.62
C GLU A 713 5.24 -7.77 23.83
N LYS A 714 5.69 -6.89 24.72
CA LYS A 714 4.96 -6.54 25.96
C LYS A 714 3.92 -5.43 25.78
N SER A 715 3.80 -4.83 24.60
CA SER A 715 3.09 -3.55 24.41
C SER A 715 2.22 -3.42 23.15
N ARG A 716 2.10 -4.47 22.33
CA ARG A 716 1.18 -4.50 21.16
C ARG A 716 -0.20 -5.01 21.57
N SER A 717 -1.26 -4.46 20.97
CA SER A 717 -2.58 -5.10 20.99
C SER A 717 -2.46 -6.52 20.43
N PRO A 718 -2.94 -7.57 21.12
CA PRO A 718 -2.87 -8.95 20.64
C PRO A 718 -3.51 -9.14 19.26
N VAL A 719 -4.54 -8.35 18.95
CA VAL A 719 -5.25 -8.36 17.66
C VAL A 719 -4.32 -7.90 16.53
N SER A 720 -3.60 -6.80 16.73
CA SER A 720 -2.71 -6.26 15.70
C SER A 720 -1.50 -7.18 15.44
N LYS A 721 -0.98 -7.88 16.46
CA LYS A 721 0.08 -8.89 16.24
C LYS A 721 -0.45 -10.05 15.39
N ARG A 722 -1.61 -10.63 15.76
CA ARG A 722 -2.24 -11.73 15.02
C ARG A 722 -2.51 -11.41 13.55
N MET A 723 -3.03 -10.23 13.24
CA MET A 723 -3.31 -9.84 11.84
C MET A 723 -2.04 -9.75 10.97
N MET A 724 -0.91 -9.32 11.54
CA MET A 724 0.37 -9.32 10.83
C MET A 724 0.88 -10.75 10.61
N ASP A 725 0.82 -11.57 11.67
CA ASP A 725 1.24 -12.97 11.63
C ASP A 725 0.37 -13.76 10.62
N GLU A 726 -0.94 -13.48 10.51
CA GLU A 726 -1.87 -14.04 9.53
C GLU A 726 -1.56 -13.61 8.09
N GLU A 727 -1.35 -12.31 7.81
CA GLU A 727 -0.96 -11.82 6.47
C GLU A 727 0.32 -12.50 5.99
N GLN A 728 1.31 -12.60 6.89
CA GLN A 728 2.61 -13.19 6.62
C GLN A 728 2.54 -14.72 6.38
N GLN A 729 1.72 -15.43 7.18
CA GLN A 729 1.47 -16.86 6.98
C GLN A 729 0.69 -17.13 5.69
N ASN A 730 -0.29 -16.28 5.35
CA ASN A 730 -1.10 -16.45 4.14
C ASN A 730 -0.25 -16.32 2.87
N PHE A 731 0.63 -15.32 2.78
CA PHE A 731 1.59 -15.21 1.66
C PHE A 731 2.46 -16.47 1.54
N THR A 732 3.02 -16.94 2.66
CA THR A 732 3.88 -18.14 2.70
C THR A 732 3.13 -19.39 2.24
N TYR A 733 1.88 -19.55 2.68
CA TYR A 733 1.01 -20.66 2.30
C TYR A 733 0.60 -20.61 0.83
N ARG A 734 0.30 -19.42 0.29
CA ARG A 734 0.03 -19.26 -1.15
C ARG A 734 1.26 -19.58 -2.00
N MET A 735 2.45 -19.17 -1.55
CA MET A 735 3.70 -19.54 -2.20
C MET A 735 3.98 -21.04 -2.11
N SER A 736 3.74 -21.69 -0.97
CA SER A 736 3.94 -23.15 -0.86
C SER A 736 3.01 -23.91 -1.80
N LEU A 737 1.73 -23.53 -1.91
CA LEU A 737 0.81 -24.14 -2.89
C LEU A 737 1.32 -23.99 -4.34
N ILE A 738 1.80 -22.80 -4.71
CA ILE A 738 2.40 -22.55 -6.03
C ILE A 738 3.60 -23.49 -6.30
N LEU A 739 4.47 -23.66 -5.30
CA LEU A 739 5.68 -24.46 -5.44
C LEU A 739 5.40 -25.98 -5.40
N ASP A 740 4.45 -26.42 -4.57
CA ASP A 740 4.02 -27.82 -4.46
C ASP A 740 3.36 -28.27 -5.78
N ASP A 741 2.43 -27.48 -6.33
CA ASP A 741 1.79 -27.76 -7.62
C ASP A 741 2.83 -27.81 -8.77
N LEU A 742 3.78 -26.87 -8.80
CA LEU A 742 4.84 -26.84 -9.81
C LEU A 742 5.80 -28.02 -9.70
N GLN A 743 6.12 -28.48 -8.48
CA GLN A 743 6.94 -29.67 -8.27
C GLN A 743 6.19 -30.95 -8.69
N HIS A 744 4.89 -31.04 -8.42
CA HIS A 744 4.06 -32.14 -8.90
C HIS A 744 4.02 -32.26 -10.43
N GLU A 745 4.04 -31.13 -11.17
CA GLU A 745 4.14 -31.15 -12.64
C GLU A 745 5.47 -31.69 -13.18
N THR A 746 6.54 -31.75 -12.36
CA THR A 746 7.83 -32.36 -12.78
C THR A 746 7.94 -33.86 -12.49
N ALA A 747 6.99 -34.43 -11.76
CA ALA A 747 6.96 -35.85 -11.41
C ALA A 747 6.22 -36.73 -12.45
N PHE A 748 5.73 -36.12 -13.53
CA PHE A 748 5.01 -36.74 -14.65
C PHE A 748 5.66 -36.40 -16.00
#